data_AF-A0A4Q5X0U0-F1
#
_entry.id   AF-A0A4Q5X0U0-F1
#
_cell.length_a   1.000
_cell.length_b   1.000
_cell.length_c   1.000
_cell.angle_alpha   90.00
_cell.angle_beta   90.00
_cell.angle_gamma   90.00
#
_symmetry.space_group_name_H-M   'P 1'
#
loop_
_entity.id
_entity.type
_entity.pdbx_description
1 polymer ?
#
loop_
_entity_poly.entity_id
_entity_poly.type
_entity_poly.pdbx_seq_one_letter_code
_entity_poly.pdbx_strand_id
1 'polypeptide(L)'
;MESQFPRSFRLRQSEVDRERDQLGGGAAYPPQRAAKARARGGPVLERRVAGRSAALRPALHAALGGAAGGLRTATSPERRAPRPSVARQRDAELSAVRRSTLVNGALLALALATFGVVWATRDAPTSADLAERKDKLWPTFRREDVRRLVLTKGSRRLELERGEDELRITKPWSERADVATVQKLLSALELASPLRPAEEVDPGRAGLGAEALSIRVEGPKTPLQLWLGGPAPAPSGARYARVEAEGAARVYVVSQGVAAELDLPFDAFRETRLLEQGRSELAKVTIVSGAERLELEQREHGAFFLRDGDAWRLASRAAVEAILTALSRLASEQMVEPEQARAALGLARDSREVKLELFDKGAPPITLRFAASCPNAPEQALVLREQEGRGARAGCIPADVASAFSVKPEDARLAGPFSARVDEVEELRITRGAEKLDLARKDKAFVLRGAALADVPLDAGNERIASVLRARGTPSAAPFEAAGEVVIQLSGADAATHREERVSVSKPSPDGGVCLRRLADGVGLCVDAETARAFQPDASLLRSLTVLRFAPSDLVGLSVQAPGLTQRLVRRGDGSYELTEPKGFLHDGALVANLVQTLGSLSASRWVAASDESHPGWGEPRLRVAFELASAGPRELLVGAPTPGGYYAKLGGDPGVFVLPGSAFADLSAILVDRSLWPFGESELQRAELKAGRGRARTLSGPLLASVAALRAEQTVHLGPRRPSEGLEPPQLELLLTAQGGKTARLLIGSCDTLADASICYARLDGVDATFTLSRRLVAEFRDFAEDAH
;
A
#
# COMPACT_ATOMS: atom_id res chain seq x y z
N MET A 1 10.26 66.03 15.05
CA MET A 1 8.82 66.20 14.80
C MET A 1 8.14 64.93 15.23
N GLU A 2 7.04 65.04 15.97
CA GLU A 2 6.48 63.96 16.77
C GLU A 2 5.27 63.27 16.12
N SER A 3 5.05 62.01 16.52
CA SER A 3 3.72 61.40 16.69
C SER A 3 2.91 61.11 15.39
N GLN A 4 1.82 60.33 15.37
CA GLN A 4 0.99 59.74 16.45
C GLN A 4 0.65 58.27 16.18
N PHE A 5 0.39 57.49 17.24
CA PHE A 5 -0.34 56.21 17.19
C PHE A 5 -1.79 56.41 17.63
N PRO A 6 -2.77 55.90 16.87
CA PRO A 6 -3.88 55.14 17.46
C PRO A 6 -4.28 53.92 16.57
N ARG A 7 -5.02 52.90 17.03
CA ARG A 7 -5.48 52.48 18.37
C ARG A 7 -5.77 50.97 18.32
N SER A 8 -5.76 50.30 19.47
CA SER A 8 -6.14 48.88 19.57
C SER A 8 -7.66 48.68 19.48
N PHE A 9 -8.10 47.65 18.75
CA PHE A 9 -9.48 47.18 18.75
C PHE A 9 -9.61 45.91 19.59
N ARG A 10 -10.52 45.92 20.58
CA ARG A 10 -10.91 44.73 21.34
C ARG A 10 -12.01 44.00 20.58
N LEU A 11 -11.81 42.73 20.23
CA LEU A 11 -12.92 41.85 19.90
C LEU A 11 -13.65 41.44 21.19
N ARG A 12 -14.98 41.44 21.14
CA ARG A 12 -15.82 40.98 22.25
C ARG A 12 -15.83 39.45 22.26
N GLN A 13 -15.63 38.85 23.43
CA GLN A 13 -16.12 37.49 23.66
C GLN A 13 -17.65 37.54 23.70
N SER A 14 -18.31 36.61 23.02
CA SER A 14 -19.76 36.42 23.04
C SER A 14 -20.11 35.16 23.81
N GLU A 15 -20.92 35.29 24.86
CA GLU A 15 -21.36 34.18 25.70
C GLU A 15 -22.34 33.26 24.94
N VAL A 16 -21.87 32.07 24.51
CA VAL A 16 -22.74 30.95 24.09
C VAL A 16 -22.16 29.62 24.62
N ASP A 17 -21.92 29.57 25.93
CA ASP A 17 -21.33 28.41 26.60
C ASP A 17 -22.22 27.97 27.77
N ARG A 18 -23.47 27.58 27.46
CA ARG A 18 -24.48 27.25 28.48
C ARG A 18 -25.66 26.36 28.07
N GLU A 19 -25.46 25.41 27.17
CA GLU A 19 -26.51 24.41 26.87
C GLU A 19 -25.94 23.02 26.48
N ARG A 20 -25.09 22.45 27.34
CA ARG A 20 -24.49 21.11 27.14
C ARG A 20 -24.48 20.16 28.34
N ASP A 21 -25.16 20.51 29.43
CA ASP A 21 -25.35 19.65 30.61
C ASP A 21 -26.81 19.27 30.82
N GLN A 22 -27.27 18.21 30.13
CA GLN A 22 -28.28 17.26 30.66
C GLN A 22 -28.53 16.03 29.77
N LEU A 23 -28.64 14.87 30.41
CA LEU A 23 -29.10 13.57 29.90
C LEU A 23 -28.21 12.90 28.82
N GLY A 24 -27.79 11.63 28.95
CA GLY A 24 -27.98 10.69 30.07
C GLY A 24 -27.19 9.40 29.84
N GLY A 25 -26.74 8.75 30.93
CA GLY A 25 -25.79 7.64 30.86
C GLY A 25 -26.34 6.31 30.34
N GLY A 26 -25.50 5.57 29.59
CA GLY A 26 -25.70 4.16 29.22
C GLY A 26 -24.52 3.32 29.74
N ALA A 27 -24.80 2.10 30.20
CA ALA A 27 -23.82 1.27 30.92
C ALA A 27 -22.83 0.54 30.00
N ALA A 28 -21.59 0.36 30.47
CA ALA A 28 -20.56 -0.41 29.77
C ALA A 28 -20.85 -1.92 29.79
N TYR A 29 -20.75 -2.57 28.63
CA TYR A 29 -20.82 -4.03 28.49
C TYR A 29 -19.41 -4.65 28.40
N PRO A 30 -19.16 -5.82 29.03
CA PRO A 30 -17.87 -6.50 28.97
C PRO A 30 -17.63 -7.21 27.62
N PRO A 31 -16.36 -7.37 27.19
CA PRO A 31 -16.04 -7.94 25.87
C PRO A 31 -16.31 -9.45 25.80
N GLN A 32 -17.06 -9.87 24.78
CA GLN A 32 -17.28 -11.29 24.47
C GLN A 32 -16.10 -11.89 23.70
N ARG A 33 -15.76 -13.16 24.00
CA ARG A 33 -14.66 -13.89 23.36
C ARG A 33 -15.09 -14.46 21.99
N ALA A 34 -14.18 -14.43 21.02
CA ALA A 34 -14.40 -15.01 19.70
C ALA A 34 -14.66 -16.53 19.76
N ALA A 35 -15.68 -17.01 19.04
CA ALA A 35 -16.02 -18.42 18.93
C ALA A 35 -15.17 -19.11 17.85
N LYS A 36 -14.52 -20.23 18.18
CA LYS A 36 -13.89 -21.10 17.18
C LYS A 36 -14.93 -21.95 16.45
N ALA A 37 -14.85 -22.01 15.13
CA ALA A 37 -15.69 -22.90 14.32
C ALA A 37 -15.42 -24.38 14.64
N ARG A 38 -16.48 -25.21 14.61
CA ARG A 38 -16.37 -26.68 14.71
C ARG A 38 -16.34 -27.30 13.31
N ALA A 39 -15.28 -28.04 13.00
CA ALA A 39 -15.32 -29.02 11.90
C ALA A 39 -16.18 -30.23 12.28
N ARG A 40 -16.71 -30.94 11.28
CA ARG A 40 -17.57 -32.13 11.47
C ARG A 40 -16.71 -33.37 11.75
N GLY A 41 -17.25 -34.31 12.53
CA GLY A 41 -16.61 -35.60 12.81
C GLY A 41 -17.17 -36.77 12.00
N GLY A 42 -16.37 -37.83 11.88
CA GLY A 42 -16.72 -39.15 11.34
C GLY A 42 -15.84 -40.23 12.01
N PRO A 43 -16.29 -41.50 12.15
CA PRO A 43 -16.10 -42.17 13.45
C PRO A 43 -15.57 -43.62 13.43
N VAL A 44 -15.38 -44.15 14.65
CA VAL A 44 -15.25 -45.58 15.05
C VAL A 44 -13.91 -46.29 14.77
N LEU A 45 -13.21 -46.67 15.85
CA LEU A 45 -13.00 -48.10 16.20
C LEU A 45 -12.44 -48.25 17.63
N GLU A 46 -13.03 -49.15 18.43
CA GLU A 46 -12.51 -49.58 19.73
C GLU A 46 -11.54 -50.77 19.59
N ARG A 47 -10.59 -50.90 20.53
CA ARG A 47 -10.23 -52.22 21.14
C ARG A 47 -9.60 -52.05 22.53
N ARG A 48 -9.67 -53.11 23.34
CA ARG A 48 -9.42 -53.12 24.80
C ARG A 48 -8.11 -53.86 25.19
N VAL A 49 -7.92 -54.03 26.52
CA VAL A 49 -6.92 -54.87 27.26
C VAL A 49 -5.62 -54.09 27.59
N ALA A 50 -5.23 -53.76 28.84
CA ALA A 50 -5.25 -54.37 30.20
C ALA A 50 -4.08 -55.38 30.46
N GLY A 51 -3.42 -55.48 31.62
CA GLY A 51 -3.46 -54.76 32.92
C GLY A 51 -2.05 -54.33 33.38
N ARG A 52 -1.65 -54.22 34.67
CA ARG A 52 -2.18 -54.73 35.97
C ARG A 52 -1.74 -53.81 37.16
N SER A 53 -2.44 -53.93 38.31
CA SER A 53 -2.04 -53.67 39.74
C SER A 53 -1.04 -52.53 40.08
N ALA A 54 -1.33 -51.51 40.92
CA ALA A 54 -1.88 -51.48 42.31
C ALA A 54 -0.93 -52.08 43.38
N ALA A 55 -0.72 -51.52 44.59
CA ALA A 55 -1.28 -50.34 45.31
C ALA A 55 -0.15 -49.69 46.20
N LEU A 56 -0.29 -48.56 46.91
CA LEU A 56 -1.20 -48.24 48.03
C LEU A 56 -1.36 -46.72 48.29
N ARG A 57 -2.48 -46.36 48.95
CA ARG A 57 -2.82 -45.09 49.65
C ARG A 57 -2.89 -45.42 51.18
N PRO A 58 -3.00 -44.48 52.16
CA PRO A 58 -3.71 -43.17 52.19
C PRO A 58 -2.84 -42.04 52.83
N ALA A 59 -3.30 -40.89 53.39
CA ALA A 59 -4.59 -40.31 53.82
C ALA A 59 -4.48 -38.75 53.87
N LEU A 60 -5.50 -37.89 54.02
CA LEU A 60 -6.99 -37.96 54.00
C LEU A 60 -7.55 -36.60 53.47
N HIS A 61 -8.88 -36.42 53.36
CA HIS A 61 -9.56 -35.21 52.83
C HIS A 61 -10.78 -34.77 53.67
N ALA A 62 -11.31 -33.57 53.36
CA ALA A 62 -12.66 -33.03 53.69
C ALA A 62 -12.88 -32.57 55.15
N ALA A 63 -13.88 -31.74 55.49
CA ALA A 63 -15.06 -31.20 54.76
C ALA A 63 -15.14 -29.65 54.87
N LEU A 64 -15.82 -28.84 54.02
CA LEU A 64 -17.08 -28.88 53.24
C LEU A 64 -18.37 -28.48 54.00
N GLY A 65 -19.08 -27.47 53.47
CA GLY A 65 -20.44 -27.02 53.84
C GLY A 65 -20.51 -25.93 54.95
N GLY A 66 -21.45 -24.97 54.93
CA GLY A 66 -22.41 -24.60 53.89
C GLY A 66 -23.76 -24.06 54.40
N ALA A 67 -23.84 -22.78 54.78
CA ALA A 67 -25.09 -22.09 55.19
C ALA A 67 -24.96 -20.55 55.14
N ALA A 68 -26.00 -19.77 55.47
CA ALA A 68 -27.11 -19.40 54.58
C ALA A 68 -27.98 -18.27 55.22
N GLY A 69 -27.98 -17.07 54.64
CA GLY A 69 -28.74 -15.89 55.13
C GLY A 69 -28.12 -15.20 56.35
N GLY A 70 -28.44 -13.93 56.66
CA GLY A 70 -29.20 -12.94 55.88
C GLY A 70 -29.98 -11.95 56.76
N LEU A 71 -30.03 -10.66 56.35
CA LEU A 71 -30.88 -9.58 56.93
C LEU A 71 -30.54 -9.18 58.38
N ARG A 72 -30.87 -7.99 58.90
CA ARG A 72 -30.95 -6.58 58.42
C ARG A 72 -31.16 -5.70 59.68
N THR A 73 -31.24 -4.38 59.53
CA THR A 73 -31.72 -3.37 60.54
C THR A 73 -30.89 -3.26 61.84
N ALA A 74 -30.43 -2.10 62.35
CA ALA A 74 -30.83 -0.68 62.35
C ALA A 74 -31.47 -0.21 63.68
N THR A 75 -31.48 1.12 63.87
CA THR A 75 -32.02 1.91 65.00
C THR A 75 -31.18 2.01 66.29
N SER A 76 -30.88 3.28 66.63
CA SER A 76 -30.49 3.82 67.94
C SER A 76 -31.73 3.95 68.87
N PRO A 77 -31.65 4.46 70.13
CA PRO A 77 -30.51 5.06 70.82
C PRO A 77 -30.29 4.65 72.31
N GLU A 78 -29.25 5.28 72.89
CA GLU A 78 -28.80 5.39 74.29
C GLU A 78 -29.71 4.99 75.47
N ARG A 79 -29.08 4.46 76.54
CA ARG A 79 -29.27 4.96 77.93
C ARG A 79 -28.10 4.68 78.90
N ARG A 80 -27.45 5.78 79.32
CA ARG A 80 -26.73 6.07 80.59
C ARG A 80 -26.02 4.94 81.41
N ALA A 81 -24.68 5.05 81.44
CA ALA A 81 -23.81 5.18 82.66
C ALA A 81 -23.70 4.01 83.69
N PRO A 82 -22.64 3.95 84.55
CA PRO A 82 -21.58 4.93 84.81
C PRO A 82 -20.11 4.42 84.75
N ARG A 83 -19.15 5.34 85.00
CA ARG A 83 -17.74 5.10 85.41
C ARG A 83 -17.71 4.67 86.91
N PRO A 84 -16.67 3.99 87.46
CA PRO A 84 -15.22 4.22 87.31
C PRO A 84 -14.46 2.93 86.85
N SER A 85 -13.13 2.71 86.93
CA SER A 85 -12.04 3.27 87.78
C SER A 85 -10.65 3.26 87.11
N VAL A 86 -9.61 3.60 87.87
CA VAL A 86 -8.17 3.66 87.50
C VAL A 86 -7.39 2.43 88.05
N ALA A 87 -6.27 2.10 87.40
CA ALA A 87 -5.08 1.35 87.89
C ALA A 87 -4.86 -0.13 87.47
N ARG A 88 -3.57 -0.45 87.30
CA ARG A 88 -2.91 -1.77 87.22
C ARG A 88 -3.30 -2.73 86.06
N GLN A 89 -2.67 -2.50 84.90
CA GLN A 89 -2.10 -3.60 84.10
C GLN A 89 -0.92 -3.17 83.21
N ARG A 90 0.07 -2.48 83.81
CA ARG A 90 1.45 -2.51 83.28
C ARG A 90 2.14 -3.78 83.79
N ASP A 91 2.97 -4.37 82.93
CA ASP A 91 4.12 -5.28 83.20
C ASP A 91 4.16 -6.54 82.28
N ALA A 92 3.07 -6.89 81.58
CA ALA A 92 3.02 -8.12 80.77
C ALA A 92 3.46 -7.99 79.29
N GLU A 93 3.46 -6.80 78.68
CA GLU A 93 3.58 -6.64 77.20
C GLU A 93 4.99 -6.38 76.65
N LEU A 94 6.01 -6.18 77.49
CA LEU A 94 7.35 -5.74 77.03
C LEU A 94 8.28 -6.87 76.52
N SER A 95 7.89 -8.14 76.65
CA SER A 95 8.73 -9.30 76.32
C SER A 95 8.57 -9.78 74.87
N ALA A 96 7.38 -9.68 74.28
CA ALA A 96 7.09 -10.18 72.93
C ALA A 96 7.72 -9.31 71.83
N VAL A 97 7.58 -7.99 71.93
CA VAL A 97 8.01 -7.02 70.90
C VAL A 97 9.53 -7.05 70.64
N ARG A 98 10.34 -7.39 71.64
CA ARG A 98 11.80 -7.51 71.48
C ARG A 98 12.22 -8.74 70.65
N ARG A 99 11.43 -9.82 70.60
CA ARG A 99 11.78 -11.00 69.79
C ARG A 99 11.43 -10.81 68.32
N SER A 100 10.27 -10.23 68.00
CA SER A 100 9.89 -9.95 66.61
C SER A 100 10.78 -8.89 65.96
N THR A 101 11.15 -7.83 66.70
CA THR A 101 12.08 -6.81 66.18
C THR A 101 13.50 -7.34 65.95
N LEU A 102 14.02 -8.22 66.82
CA LEU A 102 15.31 -8.89 66.59
C LEU A 102 15.27 -9.86 65.40
N VAL A 103 14.22 -10.67 65.24
CA VAL A 103 14.07 -11.58 64.09
C VAL A 103 13.93 -10.79 62.78
N ASN A 104 13.11 -9.74 62.75
CA ASN A 104 12.95 -8.91 61.55
C ASN A 104 14.23 -8.13 61.22
N GLY A 105 14.96 -7.64 62.23
CA GLY A 105 16.27 -7.01 62.06
C GLY A 105 17.32 -7.98 61.52
N ALA A 106 17.35 -9.22 62.04
CA ALA A 106 18.23 -10.26 61.54
C ALA A 106 17.89 -10.68 60.10
N LEU A 107 16.60 -10.81 59.76
CA LEU A 107 16.16 -11.10 58.39
C LEU A 107 16.47 -9.94 57.43
N LEU A 108 16.32 -8.69 57.84
CA LEU A 108 16.70 -7.53 57.04
C LEU A 108 18.22 -7.45 56.84
N ALA A 109 19.02 -7.72 57.88
CA ALA A 109 20.47 -7.80 57.78
C ALA A 109 20.91 -8.96 56.87
N LEU A 110 20.25 -10.12 56.95
CA LEU A 110 20.51 -11.25 56.06
C LEU A 110 20.13 -10.93 54.61
N ALA A 111 18.98 -10.27 54.40
CA ALA A 111 18.53 -9.84 53.08
C ALA A 111 19.50 -8.82 52.46
N LEU A 112 19.94 -7.82 53.23
CA LEU A 112 20.95 -6.84 52.81
C LEU A 112 22.33 -7.48 52.58
N ALA A 113 22.71 -8.49 53.37
CA ALA A 113 23.94 -9.26 53.13
C ALA A 113 23.83 -10.10 51.84
N THR A 114 22.71 -10.79 51.60
CA THR A 114 22.49 -11.51 50.32
C THR A 114 22.39 -10.57 49.14
N PHE A 115 21.81 -9.38 49.30
CA PHE A 115 21.77 -8.35 48.26
C PHE A 115 23.17 -7.80 47.98
N GLY A 116 23.96 -7.52 49.01
CA GLY A 116 25.37 -7.10 48.88
C GLY A 116 26.25 -8.17 48.22
N VAL A 117 26.06 -9.45 48.56
CA VAL A 117 26.72 -10.57 47.89
C VAL A 117 26.27 -10.65 46.42
N VAL A 118 24.97 -10.70 46.14
CA VAL A 118 24.45 -10.78 44.76
C VAL A 118 24.89 -9.58 43.91
N TRP A 119 24.94 -8.38 44.49
CA TRP A 119 25.42 -7.17 43.82
C TRP A 119 26.93 -7.22 43.56
N ALA A 120 27.73 -7.73 44.49
CA ALA A 120 29.18 -7.91 44.33
C ALA A 120 29.56 -9.09 43.40
N THR A 121 28.75 -10.15 43.33
CA THR A 121 28.97 -11.30 42.43
C THR A 121 28.27 -11.17 41.09
N ARG A 122 27.43 -10.15 40.89
CA ARG A 122 26.66 -9.89 39.67
C ARG A 122 27.48 -9.99 38.39
N ASP A 123 28.66 -9.38 38.41
CA ASP A 123 29.52 -9.23 37.22
C ASP A 123 30.59 -10.36 37.13
N ALA A 124 30.55 -11.32 38.06
CA ALA A 124 31.37 -12.53 38.09
C ALA A 124 30.56 -13.73 37.58
N PRO A 125 31.03 -14.49 36.57
CA PRO A 125 30.28 -15.62 36.02
C PRO A 125 30.16 -16.73 37.07
N THR A 126 28.98 -17.37 37.17
CA THR A 126 28.79 -18.44 38.15
C THR A 126 29.59 -19.70 37.77
N SER A 127 29.82 -20.59 38.74
CA SER A 127 30.45 -21.89 38.47
C SER A 127 29.63 -22.76 37.50
N ALA A 128 28.32 -22.55 37.39
CA ALA A 128 27.47 -23.17 36.38
C ALA A 128 27.68 -22.55 34.99
N ASP A 129 27.69 -21.22 34.87
CA ASP A 129 27.98 -20.52 33.61
C ASP A 129 29.32 -20.93 33.01
N LEU A 130 30.36 -21.03 33.86
CA LEU A 130 31.69 -21.44 33.44
C LEU A 130 31.73 -22.92 33.04
N ALA A 131 30.97 -23.79 33.70
CA ALA A 131 30.89 -25.21 33.34
C ALA A 131 30.18 -25.44 31.98
N GLU A 132 29.20 -24.61 31.63
CA GLU A 132 28.53 -24.64 30.32
C GLU A 132 29.37 -23.99 29.22
N ARG A 133 30.17 -22.95 29.55
CA ARG A 133 30.98 -22.20 28.57
C ARG A 133 32.43 -22.66 28.44
N LYS A 134 32.89 -23.65 29.22
CA LYS A 134 34.26 -24.20 29.18
C LYS A 134 34.74 -24.62 27.78
N ASP A 135 33.81 -25.06 26.92
CA ASP A 135 34.09 -25.58 25.58
C ASP A 135 34.00 -24.48 24.49
N LYS A 136 33.97 -23.19 24.89
CA LYS A 136 34.02 -22.02 24.00
C LYS A 136 35.45 -21.53 23.79
N LEU A 137 35.68 -20.81 22.69
CA LEU A 137 36.97 -20.13 22.45
C LEU A 137 37.27 -19.08 23.54
N TRP A 138 36.24 -18.38 24.01
CA TRP A 138 36.32 -17.45 25.15
C TRP A 138 35.25 -17.79 26.22
N PRO A 139 35.53 -18.68 27.17
CA PRO A 139 34.56 -19.07 28.21
C PRO A 139 34.04 -17.89 29.07
N THR A 140 34.89 -16.88 29.26
CA THR A 140 34.62 -15.66 30.05
C THR A 140 34.00 -14.50 29.26
N PHE A 141 33.84 -14.63 27.93
CA PHE A 141 33.23 -13.57 27.12
C PHE A 141 31.72 -13.41 27.40
N ARG A 142 31.26 -12.16 27.24
CA ARG A 142 29.88 -11.69 27.31
C ARG A 142 29.72 -10.52 26.32
N ARG A 143 28.63 -10.51 25.55
CA ARG A 143 28.36 -9.49 24.52
C ARG A 143 27.90 -8.14 25.11
N GLU A 144 27.33 -8.20 26.30
CA GLU A 144 26.96 -7.08 27.16
C GLU A 144 28.20 -6.36 27.73
N ASP A 145 29.29 -7.07 28.04
CA ASP A 145 30.55 -6.51 28.59
C ASP A 145 31.38 -5.71 27.55
N VAL A 146 31.04 -5.78 26.25
CA VAL A 146 31.80 -5.18 25.15
C VAL A 146 31.70 -3.65 25.17
N ARG A 147 32.81 -2.97 25.49
CA ARG A 147 32.92 -1.50 25.44
C ARG A 147 33.52 -1.02 24.12
N ARG A 148 34.46 -1.79 23.58
CA ARG A 148 35.09 -1.53 22.28
C ARG A 148 35.40 -2.83 21.56
N LEU A 149 35.32 -2.77 20.24
CA LEU A 149 35.56 -3.86 19.32
C LEU A 149 36.46 -3.33 18.18
N VAL A 150 37.60 -3.98 17.95
CA VAL A 150 38.56 -3.60 16.90
C VAL A 150 38.79 -4.80 15.99
N LEU A 151 38.47 -4.63 14.70
CA LEU A 151 38.75 -5.61 13.65
C LEU A 151 39.88 -5.08 12.77
N THR A 152 40.91 -5.87 12.50
CA THR A 152 42.01 -5.52 11.58
C THR A 152 42.33 -6.69 10.66
N LYS A 153 42.40 -6.44 9.35
CA LYS A 153 42.66 -7.45 8.31
C LYS A 153 43.58 -6.86 7.25
N GLY A 154 44.85 -7.26 7.25
CA GLY A 154 45.90 -6.56 6.50
C GLY A 154 45.97 -5.09 6.91
N SER A 155 45.97 -4.18 5.93
CA SER A 155 45.95 -2.72 6.16
C SER A 155 44.59 -2.14 6.59
N ARG A 156 43.48 -2.88 6.44
CA ARG A 156 42.13 -2.40 6.82
C ARG A 156 41.94 -2.53 8.33
N ARG A 157 41.43 -1.47 8.98
CA ARG A 157 41.08 -1.44 10.41
C ARG A 157 39.72 -0.79 10.64
N LEU A 158 38.84 -1.45 11.39
CA LEU A 158 37.53 -1.00 11.83
C LEU A 158 37.53 -0.92 13.36
N GLU A 159 37.10 0.21 13.92
CA GLU A 159 36.94 0.41 15.36
C GLU A 159 35.48 0.76 15.66
N LEU A 160 34.87 0.04 16.61
CA LEU A 160 33.57 0.34 17.18
C LEU A 160 33.69 0.58 18.67
N GLU A 161 33.08 1.64 19.18
CA GLU A 161 33.06 2.02 20.60
C GLU A 161 31.62 2.21 21.06
N ARG A 162 31.30 1.79 22.29
CA ARG A 162 29.94 1.86 22.83
C ARG A 162 29.64 3.28 23.31
N GLY A 163 28.62 3.89 22.70
CA GLY A 163 27.99 5.12 23.17
C GLY A 163 27.04 4.83 24.33
N GLU A 164 25.91 5.55 24.39
CA GLU A 164 24.93 5.41 25.47
C GLU A 164 24.31 4.00 25.50
N ASP A 165 23.66 3.57 24.40
CA ASP A 165 23.03 2.24 24.28
C ASP A 165 23.63 1.34 23.17
N GLU A 166 24.33 1.91 22.19
CA GLU A 166 24.76 1.21 20.96
C GLU A 166 26.27 1.28 20.70
N LEU A 167 26.81 0.29 19.97
CA LEU A 167 28.14 0.37 19.38
C LEU A 167 28.10 1.25 18.13
N ARG A 168 28.94 2.28 18.08
CA ARG A 168 29.10 3.18 16.92
C ARG A 168 30.46 2.98 16.28
N ILE A 169 30.57 3.17 14.97
CA ILE A 169 31.88 3.15 14.28
C ILE A 169 32.61 4.46 14.61
N THR A 170 33.87 4.35 15.03
CA THR A 170 34.76 5.50 15.30
C THR A 170 35.92 5.59 14.30
N LYS A 171 36.32 4.49 13.67
CA LYS A 171 37.26 4.45 12.55
C LYS A 171 36.91 3.34 11.56
N PRO A 172 37.13 3.51 10.23
CA PRO A 172 37.58 4.75 9.59
C PRO A 172 36.45 5.78 9.47
N TRP A 173 35.19 5.34 9.52
CA TRP A 173 33.99 6.17 9.48
C TRP A 173 33.54 6.57 10.89
N SER A 174 32.79 7.67 11.00
CA SER A 174 32.21 8.16 12.26
C SER A 174 30.68 8.17 12.13
N GLU A 175 30.07 7.01 12.29
CA GLU A 175 28.66 6.74 11.99
C GLU A 175 28.05 5.66 12.93
N ARG A 176 26.74 5.40 12.82
CA ARG A 176 26.13 4.24 13.51
C ARG A 176 26.61 2.96 12.87
N ALA A 177 26.79 1.92 13.68
CA ALA A 177 27.02 0.58 13.17
C ALA A 177 25.69 -0.14 12.98
N ASP A 178 25.59 -1.01 11.97
CA ASP A 178 24.42 -1.87 11.79
C ASP A 178 24.27 -2.81 12.99
N VAL A 179 23.20 -2.60 13.75
CA VAL A 179 22.96 -3.30 15.02
C VAL A 179 22.79 -4.81 14.80
N ALA A 180 22.22 -5.24 13.67
CA ALA A 180 22.03 -6.66 13.38
C ALA A 180 23.36 -7.36 13.07
N THR A 181 24.21 -6.76 12.24
CA THR A 181 25.56 -7.27 11.92
C THR A 181 26.47 -7.28 13.15
N VAL A 182 26.43 -6.23 13.98
CA VAL A 182 27.16 -6.19 15.26
C VAL A 182 26.68 -7.30 16.19
N GLN A 183 25.37 -7.44 16.41
CA GLN A 183 24.83 -8.49 17.30
C GLN A 183 25.09 -9.90 16.75
N LYS A 184 25.11 -10.08 15.42
CA LYS A 184 25.52 -11.34 14.78
C LYS A 184 26.98 -11.68 15.12
N LEU A 185 27.92 -10.74 14.90
CA LEU A 185 29.34 -10.97 15.22
C LEU A 185 29.53 -11.26 16.73
N LEU A 186 28.92 -10.47 17.61
CA LEU A 186 29.07 -10.68 19.06
C LEU A 186 28.48 -12.03 19.51
N SER A 187 27.37 -12.46 18.92
CA SER A 187 26.77 -13.77 19.21
C SER A 187 27.62 -14.91 18.62
N ALA A 188 28.24 -14.72 17.45
CA ALA A 188 29.19 -15.68 16.90
C ALA A 188 30.43 -15.84 17.78
N LEU A 189 30.99 -14.75 18.31
CA LEU A 189 32.10 -14.77 19.28
C LEU A 189 31.71 -15.45 20.60
N GLU A 190 30.47 -15.27 21.07
CA GLU A 190 29.96 -15.93 22.29
C GLU A 190 29.75 -17.44 22.12
N LEU A 191 29.29 -17.87 20.94
CA LEU A 191 28.95 -19.26 20.67
C LEU A 191 30.10 -20.06 20.05
N ALA A 192 31.14 -19.40 19.54
CA ALA A 192 32.30 -20.01 18.90
C ALA A 192 32.94 -21.08 19.79
N SER A 193 33.04 -22.30 19.24
CA SER A 193 33.60 -23.48 19.90
C SER A 193 34.66 -24.09 18.97
N PRO A 194 35.80 -24.57 19.48
CA PRO A 194 36.80 -25.21 18.64
C PRO A 194 36.29 -26.58 18.16
N LEU A 195 36.61 -26.96 16.93
CA LEU A 195 36.44 -28.34 16.45
C LEU A 195 37.51 -29.28 17.05
N ARG A 196 38.73 -28.76 17.21
CA ARG A 196 39.86 -29.46 17.84
C ARG A 196 41.02 -28.50 18.16
N PRO A 197 41.93 -28.87 19.09
CA PRO A 197 43.27 -28.29 19.18
C PRO A 197 44.08 -28.40 17.88
N ALA A 198 45.09 -27.54 17.77
CA ALA A 198 46.04 -27.45 16.66
C ALA A 198 47.35 -26.71 17.05
N GLU A 199 47.73 -26.73 18.33
CA GLU A 199 48.91 -26.06 18.88
C GLU A 199 50.23 -26.56 18.25
N GLU A 200 50.25 -27.77 17.70
CA GLU A 200 51.37 -28.34 16.92
C GLU A 200 51.55 -27.71 15.52
N VAL A 201 50.64 -26.84 15.06
CA VAL A 201 50.72 -26.19 13.75
C VAL A 201 51.41 -24.83 13.84
N ASP A 202 52.52 -24.68 13.11
CA ASP A 202 53.25 -23.42 12.97
C ASP A 202 52.31 -22.24 12.58
N PRO A 203 52.32 -21.11 13.31
CA PRO A 203 51.46 -19.96 13.02
C PRO A 203 51.61 -19.38 11.61
N GLY A 204 52.81 -19.45 11.01
CA GLY A 204 53.04 -19.03 9.63
C GLY A 204 52.30 -19.92 8.63
N ARG A 205 52.46 -21.24 8.74
CA ARG A 205 51.74 -22.25 7.95
C ARG A 205 50.22 -22.22 8.17
N ALA A 206 49.78 -21.89 9.39
CA ALA A 206 48.38 -21.68 9.72
C ALA A 206 47.80 -20.35 9.17
N GLY A 207 48.61 -19.48 8.56
CA GLY A 207 48.19 -18.19 8.05
C GLY A 207 47.80 -17.18 9.13
N LEU A 208 48.31 -17.33 10.36
CA LEU A 208 48.03 -16.50 11.54
C LEU A 208 49.00 -15.29 11.65
N GLY A 209 49.44 -14.77 10.50
CA GLY A 209 50.34 -13.62 10.39
C GLY A 209 49.62 -12.27 10.31
N ALA A 210 50.30 -11.23 9.82
CA ALA A 210 49.77 -9.87 9.76
C ALA A 210 48.50 -9.70 8.88
N GLU A 211 48.35 -10.54 7.85
CA GLU A 211 47.17 -10.54 6.96
C GLU A 211 45.96 -11.30 7.54
N ALA A 212 46.11 -11.97 8.68
CA ALA A 212 44.99 -12.64 9.35
C ALA A 212 43.95 -11.62 9.82
N LEU A 213 42.66 -12.00 9.79
CA LEU A 213 41.65 -11.20 10.46
C LEU A 213 41.88 -11.30 11.97
N SER A 214 42.25 -10.20 12.60
CA SER A 214 42.29 -10.07 14.05
C SER A 214 41.06 -9.35 14.58
N ILE A 215 40.49 -9.89 15.66
CA ILE A 215 39.35 -9.33 16.39
C ILE A 215 39.81 -9.15 17.83
N ARG A 216 39.84 -7.91 18.31
CA ARG A 216 40.10 -7.56 19.71
C ARG A 216 38.84 -7.00 20.35
N VAL A 217 38.52 -7.49 21.54
CA VAL A 217 37.42 -7.01 22.39
C VAL A 217 38.01 -6.39 23.65
N GLU A 218 37.57 -5.18 23.97
CA GLU A 218 37.91 -4.47 25.21
C GLU A 218 36.62 -4.26 26.02
N GLY A 219 36.66 -4.55 27.32
CA GLY A 219 35.51 -4.53 28.23
C GLY A 219 35.92 -4.11 29.65
N PRO A 220 35.20 -4.52 30.71
CA PRO A 220 35.60 -4.27 32.10
C PRO A 220 36.73 -5.19 32.60
N LYS A 221 37.03 -6.28 31.86
CA LYS A 221 38.03 -7.31 32.18
C LYS A 221 39.23 -7.21 31.22
N THR A 222 40.21 -8.10 31.33
CA THR A 222 41.36 -8.15 30.39
C THR A 222 40.90 -8.23 28.94
N PRO A 223 41.55 -7.53 28.00
CA PRO A 223 41.17 -7.56 26.60
C PRO A 223 41.35 -8.97 26.03
N LEU A 224 40.40 -9.39 25.20
CA LEU A 224 40.38 -10.69 24.54
C LEU A 224 40.77 -10.51 23.08
N GLN A 225 41.60 -11.40 22.52
CA GLN A 225 42.02 -11.30 21.13
C GLN A 225 42.01 -12.65 20.39
N LEU A 226 41.48 -12.63 19.18
CA LEU A 226 41.36 -13.77 18.27
C LEU A 226 41.96 -13.38 16.92
N TRP A 227 42.66 -14.32 16.28
CA TRP A 227 43.11 -14.21 14.90
C TRP A 227 42.57 -15.38 14.10
N LEU A 228 41.93 -15.12 12.97
CA LEU A 228 41.38 -16.13 12.06
C LEU A 228 42.29 -16.23 10.82
N GLY A 229 43.04 -17.33 10.74
CA GLY A 229 44.07 -17.58 9.75
C GLY A 229 43.57 -18.24 8.47
N GLY A 230 44.42 -19.05 7.85
CA GLY A 230 44.16 -19.78 6.62
C GLY A 230 43.26 -21.02 6.79
N PRO A 231 42.95 -21.73 5.69
CA PRO A 231 42.15 -22.94 5.72
C PRO A 231 42.85 -24.10 6.44
N ALA A 232 42.08 -24.89 7.19
CA ALA A 232 42.54 -26.12 7.80
C ALA A 232 42.25 -27.32 6.87
N PRO A 233 43.12 -28.36 6.79
CA PRO A 233 42.93 -29.48 5.85
C PRO A 233 41.66 -30.32 6.06
N ALA A 234 41.14 -30.38 7.30
CA ALA A 234 39.93 -31.11 7.64
C ALA A 234 39.25 -30.53 8.90
N PRO A 235 37.90 -30.44 8.94
CA PRO A 235 36.97 -30.70 7.82
C PRO A 235 37.05 -29.61 6.74
N SER A 236 36.43 -29.85 5.58
CA SER A 236 36.42 -28.86 4.48
C SER A 236 35.79 -27.53 4.93
N GLY A 237 36.34 -26.41 4.44
CA GLY A 237 35.91 -25.05 4.79
C GLY A 237 36.29 -24.60 6.21
N ALA A 238 36.89 -25.45 7.04
CA ALA A 238 37.42 -25.07 8.35
C ALA A 238 38.64 -24.14 8.23
N ARG A 239 38.93 -23.37 9.28
CA ARG A 239 40.09 -22.45 9.35
C ARG A 239 40.83 -22.61 10.67
N TYR A 240 42.10 -22.23 10.68
CA TYR A 240 42.86 -22.07 11.93
C TYR A 240 42.47 -20.78 12.64
N ALA A 241 42.42 -20.83 13.98
CA ALA A 241 42.24 -19.64 14.81
C ALA A 241 43.24 -19.65 15.98
N ARG A 242 43.99 -18.55 16.16
CA ARG A 242 44.72 -18.26 17.40
C ARG A 242 43.78 -17.53 18.34
N VAL A 243 43.78 -17.93 19.60
CA VAL A 243 42.97 -17.29 20.64
C VAL A 243 43.86 -16.97 21.83
N GLU A 244 43.82 -15.72 22.27
CA GLU A 244 44.42 -15.24 23.52
C GLU A 244 43.32 -14.92 24.52
N ALA A 245 43.39 -15.61 25.66
CA ALA A 245 42.52 -15.46 26.82
C ALA A 245 43.33 -15.78 28.08
N GLU A 246 43.05 -15.08 29.17
CA GLU A 246 43.60 -15.39 30.52
C GLU A 246 45.14 -15.49 30.58
N GLY A 247 45.84 -14.79 29.67
CA GLY A 247 47.31 -14.78 29.58
C GLY A 247 47.93 -15.92 28.77
N ALA A 248 47.13 -16.82 28.19
CA ALA A 248 47.59 -17.92 27.34
C ALA A 248 47.17 -17.73 25.88
N ALA A 249 48.09 -17.99 24.94
CA ALA A 249 47.81 -18.11 23.52
C ALA A 249 47.66 -19.59 23.14
N ARG A 250 46.59 -19.95 22.44
CA ARG A 250 46.35 -21.31 21.90
C ARG A 250 45.91 -21.26 20.44
N VAL A 251 46.04 -22.36 19.73
CA VAL A 251 45.67 -22.49 18.31
C VAL A 251 44.68 -23.64 18.15
N TYR A 252 43.57 -23.36 17.48
CA TYR A 252 42.46 -24.29 17.26
C TYR A 252 42.08 -24.36 15.78
N VAL A 253 41.31 -25.39 15.42
CA VAL A 253 40.52 -25.39 14.17
C VAL A 253 39.08 -24.99 14.48
N VAL A 254 38.52 -24.05 13.71
CA VAL A 254 37.11 -23.62 13.78
C VAL A 254 36.35 -24.05 12.53
N SER A 255 35.03 -24.26 12.67
CA SER A 255 34.17 -24.69 11.56
C SER A 255 33.98 -23.61 10.49
N GLN A 256 33.56 -24.01 9.29
CA GLN A 256 33.22 -23.09 8.20
C GLN A 256 32.15 -22.06 8.61
N GLY A 257 31.16 -22.48 9.42
CA GLY A 257 30.12 -21.58 9.93
C GLY A 257 30.69 -20.47 10.81
N VAL A 258 31.46 -20.84 11.85
CA VAL A 258 32.13 -19.87 12.74
C VAL A 258 33.08 -18.97 11.94
N ALA A 259 33.85 -19.55 11.01
CA ALA A 259 34.72 -18.79 10.12
C ALA A 259 33.98 -17.73 9.28
N ALA A 260 32.82 -18.07 8.73
CA ALA A 260 32.02 -17.18 7.88
C ALA A 260 31.22 -16.13 8.68
N GLU A 261 30.88 -16.41 9.95
CA GLU A 261 30.23 -15.43 10.83
C GLU A 261 31.21 -14.45 11.49
N LEU A 262 32.50 -14.80 11.55
CA LEU A 262 33.56 -13.91 12.02
C LEU A 262 34.18 -13.08 10.89
N ASP A 263 34.40 -13.64 9.70
CA ASP A 263 35.07 -12.95 8.58
C ASP A 263 34.11 -12.12 7.70
N LEU A 264 33.38 -11.21 8.36
CA LEU A 264 32.44 -10.29 7.72
C LEU A 264 33.16 -9.09 7.07
N PRO A 265 32.74 -8.63 5.88
CA PRO A 265 33.29 -7.42 5.28
C PRO A 265 32.96 -6.19 6.13
N PHE A 266 33.91 -5.29 6.35
CA PHE A 266 33.74 -4.18 7.31
C PHE A 266 32.59 -3.24 6.93
N ASP A 267 32.28 -3.16 5.65
CA ASP A 267 31.22 -2.34 5.09
C ASP A 267 29.81 -2.85 5.46
N ALA A 268 29.65 -4.15 5.79
CA ALA A 268 28.40 -4.70 6.33
C ALA A 268 28.10 -4.27 7.78
N PHE A 269 29.08 -3.70 8.48
CA PHE A 269 28.86 -3.09 9.80
C PHE A 269 28.32 -1.65 9.69
N ARG A 270 28.11 -1.11 8.48
CA ARG A 270 27.57 0.24 8.24
C ARG A 270 26.06 0.13 8.03
N GLU A 271 25.26 1.02 8.63
CA GLU A 271 23.81 1.06 8.36
C GLU A 271 23.54 1.32 6.86
N THR A 272 22.71 0.50 6.23
CA THR A 272 22.40 0.63 4.79
C THR A 272 21.60 1.90 4.47
N ARG A 273 20.73 2.35 5.37
CA ARG A 273 19.96 3.60 5.23
C ARG A 273 20.89 4.80 5.29
N LEU A 274 20.70 5.78 4.40
CA LEU A 274 21.52 6.99 4.34
C LEU A 274 20.94 8.15 5.16
N LEU A 275 19.63 8.17 5.41
CA LEU A 275 18.96 9.10 6.32
C LEU A 275 18.67 8.41 7.66
N GLU A 276 18.91 9.14 8.76
CA GLU A 276 18.58 8.71 10.12
C GLU A 276 17.19 9.24 10.55
N GLN A 277 16.75 10.35 9.96
CA GLN A 277 15.53 11.11 10.28
C GLN A 277 14.29 10.56 9.56
N GLY A 278 13.16 10.52 10.27
CA GLY A 278 11.85 10.15 9.76
C GLY A 278 11.08 11.29 9.08
N ARG A 279 10.00 10.94 8.36
CA ARG A 279 9.08 11.89 7.69
C ARG A 279 8.55 12.99 8.63
N SER A 280 8.36 12.68 9.91
CA SER A 280 7.86 13.61 10.93
C SER A 280 8.85 14.66 11.40
N GLU A 281 10.14 14.52 11.06
CA GLU A 281 11.19 15.48 11.44
C GLU A 281 11.47 16.52 10.34
N LEU A 282 10.98 16.29 9.12
CA LEU A 282 11.25 17.12 7.95
C LEU A 282 10.30 18.33 7.87
N ALA A 283 10.82 19.53 8.09
CA ALA A 283 10.06 20.79 7.96
C ALA A 283 10.10 21.35 6.53
N LYS A 284 11.22 21.19 5.81
CA LYS A 284 11.38 21.71 4.44
C LYS A 284 12.23 20.79 3.58
N VAL A 285 11.85 20.67 2.30
CA VAL A 285 12.58 19.97 1.24
C VAL A 285 12.82 20.97 0.11
N THR A 286 14.07 21.16 -0.27
CA THR A 286 14.48 22.00 -1.40
C THR A 286 15.18 21.13 -2.44
N ILE A 287 14.65 21.07 -3.65
CA ILE A 287 15.20 20.32 -4.77
C ILE A 287 15.75 21.32 -5.81
N VAL A 288 16.96 21.07 -6.30
CA VAL A 288 17.59 21.80 -7.40
C VAL A 288 18.03 20.81 -8.47
N SER A 289 17.56 20.99 -9.70
CA SER A 289 17.83 20.12 -10.84
C SER A 289 18.12 20.97 -12.08
N GLY A 290 19.40 21.21 -12.36
CA GLY A 290 19.82 22.16 -13.39
C GLY A 290 19.36 23.59 -13.08
N ALA A 291 18.49 24.14 -13.92
CA ALA A 291 17.89 25.46 -13.71
C ALA A 291 16.56 25.43 -12.91
N GLU A 292 15.97 24.24 -12.70
CA GLU A 292 14.71 24.11 -11.96
C GLU A 292 14.97 24.05 -10.45
N ARG A 293 14.15 24.78 -9.67
CA ARG A 293 14.19 24.79 -8.20
C ARG A 293 12.78 24.64 -7.64
N LEU A 294 12.59 23.63 -6.80
CA LEU A 294 11.35 23.34 -6.09
C LEU A 294 11.61 23.41 -4.57
N GLU A 295 11.04 24.39 -3.89
CA GLU A 295 11.00 24.45 -2.43
C GLU A 295 9.63 24.02 -1.92
N LEU A 296 9.59 23.02 -1.05
CA LEU A 296 8.41 22.49 -0.37
C LEU A 296 8.57 22.67 1.14
N GLU A 297 7.71 23.46 1.77
CA GLU A 297 7.73 23.75 3.21
C GLU A 297 6.46 23.21 3.86
N GLN A 298 6.58 22.50 4.99
CA GLN A 298 5.42 22.06 5.77
C GLN A 298 4.95 23.22 6.66
N ARG A 299 3.70 23.63 6.47
CA ARG A 299 3.10 24.82 7.08
C ARG A 299 1.84 24.43 7.88
N GLU A 300 0.79 25.24 7.82
CA GLU A 300 -0.45 25.08 8.58
C GLU A 300 -0.99 23.65 8.60
N HIS A 301 -1.24 23.13 9.81
CA HIS A 301 -1.84 21.82 10.07
C HIS A 301 -1.11 20.65 9.38
N GLY A 302 0.20 20.78 9.11
CA GLY A 302 1.00 19.73 8.49
C GLY A 302 0.88 19.64 6.95
N ALA A 303 0.27 20.62 6.30
CA ALA A 303 0.21 20.69 4.84
C ALA A 303 1.53 21.14 4.23
N PHE A 304 1.96 20.54 3.12
CA PHE A 304 3.09 21.04 2.34
C PHE A 304 2.64 22.09 1.32
N PHE A 305 3.40 23.18 1.24
CA PHE A 305 3.24 24.25 0.27
C PHE A 305 4.51 24.38 -0.56
N LEU A 306 4.37 24.65 -1.87
CA LEU A 306 5.49 25.02 -2.72
C LEU A 306 5.72 26.54 -2.73
N ARG A 307 6.97 26.96 -2.97
CA ARG A 307 7.32 28.35 -3.29
C ARG A 307 6.99 28.66 -4.75
N ASP A 308 6.27 29.75 -5.00
CA ASP A 308 5.82 30.19 -6.33
C ASP A 308 6.08 31.69 -6.49
N GLY A 309 7.26 32.04 -7.00
CA GLY A 309 7.78 33.41 -6.89
C GLY A 309 7.87 33.83 -5.42
N ASP A 310 7.16 34.89 -5.04
CA ASP A 310 7.06 35.32 -3.65
C ASP A 310 5.88 34.73 -2.85
N ALA A 311 5.00 33.96 -3.50
CA ALA A 311 3.89 33.29 -2.85
C ALA A 311 4.27 31.90 -2.31
N TRP A 312 3.43 31.39 -1.40
CA TRP A 312 3.36 29.98 -1.05
C TRP A 312 2.04 29.42 -1.60
N ARG A 313 2.09 28.27 -2.28
CA ARG A 313 0.93 27.60 -2.90
C ARG A 313 0.76 26.21 -2.34
N LEU A 314 -0.46 25.73 -2.17
CA LEU A 314 -0.72 24.38 -1.67
C LEU A 314 -0.18 23.34 -2.67
N ALA A 315 0.65 22.41 -2.19
CA ALA A 315 1.32 21.44 -3.05
C ALA A 315 0.44 20.22 -3.35
N SER A 316 0.73 19.55 -4.47
CA SER A 316 0.12 18.27 -4.83
C SER A 316 0.55 17.19 -3.83
N ARG A 317 -0.39 16.70 -3.02
CA ARG A 317 -0.13 15.66 -2.01
C ARG A 317 0.48 14.40 -2.61
N ALA A 318 0.14 14.06 -3.85
CA ALA A 318 0.74 12.93 -4.57
C ALA A 318 2.22 13.15 -4.90
N ALA A 319 2.59 14.34 -5.39
CA ALA A 319 3.99 14.69 -5.67
C ALA A 319 4.84 14.75 -4.39
N VAL A 320 4.29 15.35 -3.34
CA VAL A 320 4.92 15.40 -2.00
C VAL A 320 5.15 14.00 -1.44
N GLU A 321 4.17 13.09 -1.53
CA GLU A 321 4.36 11.71 -1.06
C GLU A 321 5.31 10.90 -1.92
N ALA A 322 5.41 11.13 -3.23
CA ALA A 322 6.42 10.50 -4.08
C ALA A 322 7.84 10.88 -3.60
N ILE A 323 8.09 12.17 -3.34
CA ILE A 323 9.37 12.68 -2.82
C ILE A 323 9.66 12.10 -1.42
N LEU A 324 8.71 12.14 -0.50
CA LEU A 324 8.89 11.60 0.86
C LEU A 324 9.09 10.07 0.87
N THR A 325 8.47 9.35 -0.07
CA THR A 325 8.67 7.91 -0.26
C THR A 325 10.06 7.62 -0.83
N ALA A 326 10.53 8.42 -1.79
CA ALA A 326 11.90 8.31 -2.32
C ALA A 326 12.94 8.55 -1.21
N LEU A 327 12.76 9.57 -0.36
CA LEU A 327 13.63 9.81 0.80
C LEU A 327 13.67 8.60 1.75
N SER A 328 12.51 7.98 2.05
CA SER A 328 12.45 6.78 2.91
C SER A 328 13.09 5.52 2.28
N ARG A 329 13.26 5.52 0.95
CA ARG A 329 13.93 4.45 0.19
C ARG A 329 15.43 4.69 -0.03
N LEU A 330 16.02 5.75 0.53
CA LEU A 330 17.46 6.01 0.44
C LEU A 330 18.27 5.05 1.33
N ALA A 331 18.52 3.85 0.79
CA ALA A 331 19.41 2.86 1.35
C ALA A 331 20.32 2.26 0.27
N SER A 332 21.54 1.90 0.65
CA SER A 332 22.54 1.27 -0.21
C SER A 332 23.23 0.12 0.51
N GLU A 333 23.50 -0.96 -0.22
CA GLU A 333 24.42 -2.03 0.20
C GLU A 333 25.82 -1.86 -0.46
N GLN A 334 25.93 -0.93 -1.41
CA GLN A 334 27.14 -0.65 -2.17
C GLN A 334 27.65 0.75 -1.82
N MET A 335 28.24 0.86 -0.62
CA MET A 335 28.82 2.11 -0.15
C MET A 335 29.98 2.59 -1.05
N VAL A 336 30.09 3.90 -1.20
CA VAL A 336 31.15 4.60 -1.95
C VAL A 336 31.83 5.55 -0.99
N GLU A 337 33.16 5.66 -1.06
CA GLU A 337 33.88 6.56 -0.15
C GLU A 337 33.60 8.04 -0.50
N PRO A 338 33.38 8.93 0.49
CA PRO A 338 32.87 10.29 0.24
C PRO A 338 33.71 11.11 -0.75
N GLU A 339 35.03 10.98 -0.75
CA GLU A 339 35.88 11.71 -1.71
C GLU A 339 35.73 11.20 -3.15
N GLN A 340 35.55 9.88 -3.34
CA GLN A 340 35.25 9.30 -4.65
C GLN A 340 33.87 9.76 -5.13
N ALA A 341 32.89 9.85 -4.23
CA ALA A 341 31.56 10.36 -4.54
C ALA A 341 31.58 11.85 -4.91
N ARG A 342 32.31 12.69 -4.16
CA ARG A 342 32.49 14.12 -4.47
C ARG A 342 33.18 14.33 -5.82
N ALA A 343 34.22 13.54 -6.13
CA ALA A 343 34.90 13.59 -7.42
C ALA A 343 33.96 13.22 -8.59
N ALA A 344 33.16 12.17 -8.44
CA ALA A 344 32.15 11.78 -9.44
C ALA A 344 31.06 12.85 -9.62
N LEU A 345 30.53 13.39 -8.51
CA LEU A 345 29.53 14.47 -8.51
C LEU A 345 30.06 15.79 -9.09
N GLY A 346 31.36 16.06 -8.97
CA GLY A 346 32.01 17.21 -9.60
C GLY A 346 32.16 17.11 -11.13
N LEU A 347 31.99 15.92 -11.70
CA LEU A 347 32.03 15.65 -13.14
C LEU A 347 30.63 15.43 -13.75
N ALA A 348 29.62 15.21 -12.93
CA ALA A 348 28.25 14.92 -13.36
C ALA A 348 27.54 16.16 -13.92
N ARG A 349 27.12 16.10 -15.18
CA ARG A 349 26.42 17.21 -15.87
C ARG A 349 24.96 17.37 -15.46
N ASP A 350 24.37 16.32 -14.91
CA ASP A 350 22.96 16.22 -14.49
C ASP A 350 22.82 16.16 -12.96
N SER A 351 23.82 16.65 -12.21
CA SER A 351 23.82 16.53 -10.75
C SER A 351 22.60 17.23 -10.14
N ARG A 352 21.88 16.54 -9.24
CA ARG A 352 20.73 17.09 -8.51
C ARG A 352 21.10 17.29 -7.05
N GLU A 353 20.63 18.37 -6.44
CA GLU A 353 20.81 18.63 -5.01
C GLU A 353 19.45 18.67 -4.30
N VAL A 354 19.33 17.94 -3.19
CA VAL A 354 18.15 17.94 -2.32
C VAL A 354 18.58 18.29 -0.91
N LYS A 355 18.24 19.51 -0.48
CA LYS A 355 18.47 19.99 0.89
C LYS A 355 17.22 19.76 1.74
N LEU A 356 17.41 19.13 2.90
CA LEU A 356 16.39 18.86 3.91
C LEU A 356 16.64 19.75 5.13
N GLU A 357 15.61 20.42 5.62
CA GLU A 357 15.66 21.23 6.85
C GLU A 357 14.65 20.63 7.86
N LEU A 358 15.07 20.51 9.12
CA LEU A 358 14.32 19.79 10.15
C LEU A 358 13.43 20.74 10.97
N PHE A 359 12.45 20.17 11.68
CA PHE A 359 11.63 20.93 12.64
C PHE A 359 12.44 21.43 13.84
N ASP A 360 13.46 20.69 14.26
CA ASP A 360 14.48 21.21 15.17
C ASP A 360 15.38 22.19 14.42
N LYS A 361 15.19 23.49 14.69
CA LYS A 361 15.97 24.58 14.10
C LYS A 361 17.40 24.68 14.67
N GLY A 362 17.73 23.92 15.71
CA GLY A 362 19.10 23.74 16.19
C GLY A 362 19.88 22.70 15.40
N ALA A 363 19.21 21.80 14.67
CA ALA A 363 19.85 20.77 13.88
C ALA A 363 20.30 21.31 12.50
N PRO A 364 21.55 21.06 12.07
CA PRO A 364 22.03 21.50 10.76
C PRO A 364 21.30 20.76 9.63
N PRO A 365 21.06 21.41 8.48
CA PRO A 365 20.36 20.79 7.36
C PRO A 365 21.16 19.65 6.74
N ILE A 366 20.46 18.72 6.10
CA ILE A 366 21.03 17.57 5.40
C ILE A 366 21.03 17.89 3.92
N THR A 367 22.19 17.80 3.27
CA THR A 367 22.32 17.95 1.81
C THR A 367 22.53 16.57 1.18
N LEU A 368 21.70 16.23 0.20
CA LEU A 368 21.81 15.04 -0.63
C LEU A 368 22.20 15.47 -2.04
N ARG A 369 23.24 14.88 -2.62
CA ARG A 369 23.69 15.16 -3.99
C ARG A 369 23.69 13.88 -4.82
N PHE A 370 23.06 13.92 -5.99
CA PHE A 370 22.80 12.75 -6.85
C PHE A 370 23.45 12.89 -8.23
N ALA A 371 23.87 11.77 -8.82
CA ALA A 371 24.26 11.66 -10.24
C ALA A 371 23.72 10.35 -10.85
N ALA A 372 23.46 10.33 -12.16
CA ALA A 372 22.80 9.20 -12.82
C ALA A 372 23.55 7.85 -12.80
N SER A 373 24.88 7.85 -12.64
CA SER A 373 25.72 6.64 -12.62
C SER A 373 26.63 6.59 -11.40
N CYS A 374 26.71 5.43 -10.75
CA CYS A 374 27.58 5.16 -9.62
C CYS A 374 28.95 4.64 -10.08
N PRO A 375 30.08 5.06 -9.49
CA PRO A 375 31.42 4.65 -9.95
C PRO A 375 31.66 3.13 -9.97
N ASN A 376 30.98 2.38 -9.10
CA ASN A 376 31.15 0.93 -8.94
C ASN A 376 29.98 0.12 -9.54
N ALA A 377 28.92 0.80 -9.99
CA ALA A 377 27.68 0.22 -10.53
C ALA A 377 27.02 1.28 -11.47
N PRO A 378 27.47 1.40 -12.73
CA PRO A 378 27.09 2.51 -13.62
C PRO A 378 25.61 2.54 -14.01
N GLU A 379 24.89 1.42 -13.83
CA GLU A 379 23.44 1.27 -13.99
C GLU A 379 22.62 1.75 -12.78
N GLN A 380 23.27 2.00 -11.66
CA GLN A 380 22.69 2.58 -10.45
C GLN A 380 23.06 4.06 -10.33
N ALA A 381 22.22 4.85 -9.67
CA ALA A 381 22.53 6.25 -9.39
C ALA A 381 23.48 6.37 -8.19
N LEU A 382 24.37 7.37 -8.21
CA LEU A 382 25.15 7.76 -7.04
C LEU A 382 24.33 8.69 -6.16
N VAL A 383 24.44 8.54 -4.84
CA VAL A 383 24.04 9.56 -3.86
C VAL A 383 25.14 9.80 -2.83
N LEU A 384 25.31 11.06 -2.44
CA LEU A 384 26.15 11.53 -1.34
C LEU A 384 25.27 12.31 -0.35
N ARG A 385 25.29 11.93 0.93
CA ARG A 385 24.69 12.65 2.05
C ARG A 385 25.76 13.37 2.86
N GLU A 386 25.56 14.67 3.09
CA GLU A 386 26.40 15.51 3.93
C GLU A 386 25.52 16.27 4.94
N GLN A 387 26.00 16.41 6.18
CA GLN A 387 25.35 17.17 7.25
C GLN A 387 26.44 17.65 8.21
N GLU A 388 26.36 18.91 8.66
CA GLU A 388 27.36 19.45 9.60
C GLU A 388 27.37 18.65 10.92
N GLY A 389 28.55 18.44 11.50
CA GLY A 389 28.72 17.63 12.72
C GLY A 389 28.49 16.12 12.55
N ARG A 390 28.25 15.63 11.33
CA ARG A 390 28.10 14.19 11.02
C ARG A 390 29.10 13.74 9.95
N GLY A 391 29.38 12.43 9.91
CA GLY A 391 30.11 11.84 8.79
C GLY A 391 29.33 11.97 7.47
N ALA A 392 30.03 12.29 6.39
CA ALA A 392 29.49 12.19 5.04
C ALA A 392 29.36 10.71 4.63
N ARG A 393 28.28 10.35 3.93
CA ARG A 393 27.97 8.97 3.55
C ARG A 393 27.56 8.91 2.08
N ALA A 394 28.10 7.97 1.31
CA ALA A 394 27.72 7.80 -0.10
C ALA A 394 27.55 6.33 -0.48
N GLY A 395 26.80 6.09 -1.55
CA GLY A 395 26.55 4.74 -2.06
C GLY A 395 25.77 4.73 -3.37
N CYS A 396 25.70 3.56 -3.99
CA CYS A 396 24.88 3.32 -5.18
C CYS A 396 23.44 3.01 -4.77
N ILE A 397 22.46 3.61 -5.45
CA ILE A 397 21.02 3.42 -5.19
C ILE A 397 20.26 3.13 -6.49
N PRO A 398 19.09 2.47 -6.44
CA PRO A 398 18.24 2.27 -7.60
C PRO A 398 17.94 3.57 -8.33
N ALA A 399 18.07 3.56 -9.66
CA ALA A 399 17.93 4.77 -10.48
C ALA A 399 16.52 5.39 -10.39
N ASP A 400 15.47 4.60 -10.10
CA ASP A 400 14.12 5.11 -9.89
C ASP A 400 14.05 6.05 -8.65
N VAL A 401 14.73 5.70 -7.56
CA VAL A 401 14.80 6.51 -6.32
C VAL A 401 15.48 7.85 -6.58
N ALA A 402 16.56 7.87 -7.35
CA ALA A 402 17.20 9.13 -7.75
C ALA A 402 16.34 9.94 -8.74
N SER A 403 15.67 9.26 -9.69
CA SER A 403 14.82 9.92 -10.68
C SER A 403 13.63 10.64 -10.05
N ALA A 404 13.10 10.12 -8.93
CA ALA A 404 11.98 10.69 -8.17
C ALA A 404 12.27 12.07 -7.55
N PHE A 405 13.51 12.58 -7.63
CA PHE A 405 13.87 13.96 -7.30
C PHE A 405 13.95 14.87 -8.54
N SER A 406 13.53 14.41 -9.72
CA SER A 406 13.40 15.21 -10.95
C SER A 406 11.99 15.81 -11.10
N VAL A 407 11.41 16.28 -9.99
CA VAL A 407 10.02 16.80 -9.94
C VAL A 407 10.00 18.28 -10.27
N LYS A 408 9.24 18.64 -11.29
CA LYS A 408 9.12 20.04 -11.71
C LYS A 408 8.25 20.88 -10.77
N PRO A 409 8.49 22.20 -10.67
CA PRO A 409 7.62 23.10 -9.92
C PRO A 409 6.16 23.14 -10.41
N GLU A 410 5.87 22.83 -11.67
CA GLU A 410 4.51 22.68 -12.18
C GLU A 410 3.82 21.38 -11.72
N ASP A 411 4.51 20.24 -11.79
CA ASP A 411 3.96 18.93 -11.36
C ASP A 411 3.72 18.87 -9.84
N ALA A 412 4.50 19.64 -9.08
CA ALA A 412 4.32 19.81 -7.64
C ALA A 412 3.14 20.71 -7.26
N ARG A 413 2.54 21.48 -8.18
CA ARG A 413 1.38 22.35 -7.89
C ARG A 413 0.12 21.52 -7.73
N LEU A 414 -0.70 21.87 -6.74
CA LEU A 414 -2.04 21.33 -6.67
C LEU A 414 -2.92 21.91 -7.80
N ALA A 415 -3.26 21.08 -8.78
CA ALA A 415 -4.17 21.43 -9.89
C ALA A 415 -5.68 21.35 -9.54
N GLY A 416 -6.02 20.85 -8.34
CA GLY A 416 -7.39 20.71 -7.84
C GLY A 416 -7.76 21.73 -6.74
N PRO A 417 -9.03 21.76 -6.31
CA PRO A 417 -9.47 22.62 -5.21
C PRO A 417 -8.93 22.20 -3.84
N PHE A 418 -8.62 20.92 -3.65
CA PHE A 418 -8.27 20.31 -2.36
C PHE A 418 -7.08 19.35 -2.51
N SER A 419 -6.20 19.25 -1.50
CA SER A 419 -5.01 18.38 -1.52
C SER A 419 -5.26 16.98 -0.95
N ALA A 420 -6.36 16.80 -0.22
CA ALA A 420 -6.74 15.57 0.46
C ALA A 420 -7.06 14.40 -0.48
N ARG A 421 -7.00 13.18 0.07
CA ARG A 421 -7.57 11.97 -0.55
C ARG A 421 -9.00 11.69 -0.05
N VAL A 422 -9.71 10.78 -0.76
CA VAL A 422 -11.09 10.36 -0.43
C VAL A 422 -11.16 9.62 0.91
N ASP A 423 -10.12 8.85 1.23
CA ASP A 423 -9.94 8.11 2.48
C ASP A 423 -9.53 8.99 3.67
N GLU A 424 -8.87 10.13 3.42
CA GLU A 424 -8.50 11.11 4.45
C GLU A 424 -9.67 12.01 4.88
N VAL A 425 -10.79 12.04 4.15
CA VAL A 425 -11.94 12.92 4.46
C VAL A 425 -12.92 12.24 5.41
N GLU A 426 -13.15 12.84 6.58
CA GLU A 426 -14.21 12.44 7.52
C GLU A 426 -15.51 13.21 7.30
N GLU A 427 -15.43 14.44 6.80
CA GLU A 427 -16.59 15.33 6.66
C GLU A 427 -16.49 16.22 5.42
N LEU A 428 -17.60 16.40 4.71
CA LEU A 428 -17.78 17.30 3.57
C LEU A 428 -19.00 18.18 3.82
N ARG A 429 -18.76 19.47 4.05
CA ARG A 429 -19.78 20.53 4.12
C ARG A 429 -19.79 21.35 2.83
N ILE A 430 -20.96 21.55 2.24
CA ILE A 430 -21.18 22.43 1.08
C ILE A 430 -22.29 23.41 1.45
N THR A 431 -22.05 24.72 1.31
CA THR A 431 -23.04 25.76 1.63
C THR A 431 -23.21 26.71 0.45
N ARG A 432 -24.45 26.97 0.01
CA ARG A 432 -24.80 27.89 -1.09
C ARG A 432 -26.02 28.71 -0.69
N GLY A 433 -25.83 30.01 -0.42
CA GLY A 433 -26.89 30.85 0.13
C GLY A 433 -27.43 30.29 1.46
N ALA A 434 -28.71 29.88 1.46
CA ALA A 434 -29.37 29.24 2.61
C ALA A 434 -29.32 27.70 2.58
N GLU A 435 -28.89 27.09 1.48
CA GLU A 435 -28.83 25.63 1.32
C GLU A 435 -27.51 25.06 1.85
N LYS A 436 -27.59 23.89 2.50
CA LYS A 436 -26.43 23.21 3.10
C LYS A 436 -26.51 21.69 2.92
N LEU A 437 -25.40 21.10 2.48
CA LEU A 437 -25.09 19.67 2.58
C LEU A 437 -24.05 19.46 3.70
N ASP A 438 -24.22 18.43 4.54
CA ASP A 438 -23.29 18.05 5.61
C ASP A 438 -23.17 16.52 5.60
N LEU A 439 -22.19 16.01 4.86
CA LEU A 439 -21.94 14.57 4.69
C LEU A 439 -20.79 14.16 5.59
N ALA A 440 -21.02 13.22 6.51
CA ALA A 440 -20.00 12.77 7.45
C ALA A 440 -19.84 11.25 7.47
N ARG A 441 -18.61 10.76 7.57
CA ARG A 441 -18.29 9.35 7.66
C ARG A 441 -18.76 8.80 9.01
N LYS A 442 -19.28 7.57 9.00
CA LYS A 442 -19.73 6.87 10.20
C LYS A 442 -19.59 5.35 10.01
N ASP A 443 -18.75 4.73 10.85
CA ASP A 443 -18.45 3.29 10.81
C ASP A 443 -17.99 2.79 9.44
N LYS A 444 -18.91 2.25 8.63
CA LYS A 444 -18.69 1.72 7.27
C LYS A 444 -19.61 2.34 6.23
N ALA A 445 -20.14 3.53 6.52
CA ALA A 445 -21.08 4.28 5.69
C ALA A 445 -20.82 5.78 5.85
N PHE A 446 -21.70 6.60 5.30
CA PHE A 446 -21.83 8.00 5.63
C PHE A 446 -23.22 8.28 6.22
N VAL A 447 -23.35 9.43 6.87
CA VAL A 447 -24.64 10.02 7.25
C VAL A 447 -24.74 11.43 6.69
N LEU A 448 -25.89 11.77 6.13
CA LEU A 448 -26.26 13.16 5.85
C LEU A 448 -26.82 13.77 7.13
N ARG A 449 -26.24 14.88 7.60
CA ARG A 449 -26.68 15.62 8.78
C ARG A 449 -27.53 16.82 8.38
N GLY A 450 -28.68 16.99 9.04
CA GLY A 450 -29.63 18.06 8.75
C GLY A 450 -30.86 17.97 9.65
N ALA A 451 -32.00 18.48 9.17
CA ALA A 451 -33.29 18.39 9.89
C ALA A 451 -33.78 16.95 10.13
N ALA A 452 -33.28 16.00 9.33
CA ALA A 452 -33.32 14.57 9.60
C ALA A 452 -31.94 13.98 9.31
N LEU A 453 -31.56 12.91 10.02
CA LEU A 453 -30.42 12.08 9.68
C LEU A 453 -30.84 11.07 8.62
N ALA A 454 -30.04 10.92 7.56
CA ALA A 454 -30.23 9.90 6.54
C ALA A 454 -28.93 9.11 6.34
N ASP A 455 -29.02 7.78 6.33
CA ASP A 455 -27.87 6.91 6.03
C ASP A 455 -27.54 6.98 4.53
N VAL A 456 -26.25 7.10 4.22
CA VAL A 456 -25.71 7.25 2.87
C VAL A 456 -24.73 6.09 2.59
N PRO A 457 -24.94 5.32 1.49
CA PRO A 457 -24.03 4.24 1.11
C PRO A 457 -22.57 4.68 0.96
N LEU A 458 -21.63 3.80 1.35
CA LEU A 458 -20.19 4.09 1.38
C LEU A 458 -19.63 4.45 0.00
N ASP A 459 -20.10 3.77 -1.04
CA ASP A 459 -19.82 4.02 -2.45
C ASP A 459 -20.31 5.42 -2.88
N ALA A 460 -21.56 5.75 -2.60
CA ALA A 460 -22.16 7.04 -2.95
C ALA A 460 -21.48 8.22 -2.24
N GLY A 461 -21.19 8.10 -0.94
CA GLY A 461 -20.50 9.15 -0.19
C GLY A 461 -19.02 9.30 -0.58
N ASN A 462 -18.30 8.20 -0.82
CA ASN A 462 -16.92 8.25 -1.29
C ASN A 462 -16.83 8.89 -2.69
N GLU A 463 -17.73 8.55 -3.62
CA GLU A 463 -17.73 9.18 -4.96
C GLU A 463 -18.17 10.64 -4.89
N ARG A 464 -19.11 11.02 -4.00
CA ARG A 464 -19.45 12.43 -3.79
C ARG A 464 -18.22 13.23 -3.37
N ILE A 465 -17.46 12.75 -2.39
CA ILE A 465 -16.17 13.35 -2.00
C ILE A 465 -15.21 13.36 -3.18
N ALA A 466 -15.07 12.24 -3.90
CA ALA A 466 -14.18 12.14 -5.04
C ALA A 466 -14.51 13.13 -6.17
N SER A 467 -15.79 13.42 -6.43
CA SER A 467 -16.20 14.41 -7.43
C SER A 467 -15.69 15.82 -7.11
N VAL A 468 -15.65 16.17 -5.83
CA VAL A 468 -15.13 17.45 -5.32
C VAL A 468 -13.59 17.49 -5.38
N LEU A 469 -12.91 16.41 -5.00
CA LEU A 469 -11.43 16.32 -4.99
C LEU A 469 -10.82 16.18 -6.41
N ARG A 470 -11.50 15.45 -7.31
CA ARG A 470 -11.07 15.21 -8.70
C ARG A 470 -11.31 16.41 -9.62
N ALA A 471 -12.15 17.38 -9.23
CA ALA A 471 -12.43 18.56 -10.03
C ALA A 471 -11.15 19.27 -10.52
N ARG A 472 -11.12 19.65 -11.80
CA ARG A 472 -10.05 20.42 -12.44
C ARG A 472 -10.67 21.62 -13.13
N GLY A 473 -9.91 22.70 -13.24
CA GLY A 473 -10.37 23.96 -13.82
C GLY A 473 -9.21 24.78 -14.35
N THR A 474 -9.53 25.80 -15.14
CA THR A 474 -8.54 26.75 -15.64
C THR A 474 -8.11 27.70 -14.52
N PRO A 475 -6.80 27.91 -14.31
CA PRO A 475 -6.33 28.91 -13.35
C PRO A 475 -6.85 30.31 -13.70
N SER A 476 -7.38 31.03 -12.71
CA SER A 476 -7.98 32.34 -12.90
C SER A 476 -7.56 33.34 -11.84
N ALA A 477 -7.24 34.55 -12.28
CA ALA A 477 -6.94 35.73 -11.45
C ALA A 477 -8.08 36.77 -11.51
N ALA A 478 -9.25 36.41 -12.05
CA ALA A 478 -10.39 37.32 -12.18
C ALA A 478 -10.95 37.75 -10.79
N PRO A 479 -11.63 38.91 -10.71
CA PRO A 479 -12.35 39.32 -9.51
C PRO A 479 -13.34 38.25 -9.04
N PHE A 480 -13.29 37.91 -7.75
CA PHE A 480 -14.03 36.78 -7.18
C PHE A 480 -15.03 37.26 -6.13
N GLU A 481 -16.32 37.11 -6.43
CA GLU A 481 -17.41 37.28 -5.46
C GLU A 481 -17.87 35.91 -4.96
N ALA A 482 -17.80 35.68 -3.64
CA ALA A 482 -18.21 34.41 -3.03
C ALA A 482 -19.74 34.32 -2.91
N ALA A 483 -20.31 33.19 -3.31
CA ALA A 483 -21.74 32.84 -3.12
C ALA A 483 -21.92 31.50 -2.38
N GLY A 484 -20.84 30.91 -1.90
CA GLY A 484 -20.83 29.70 -1.09
C GLY A 484 -19.43 29.27 -0.67
N GLU A 485 -19.36 28.22 0.13
CA GLU A 485 -18.13 27.61 0.62
C GLU A 485 -18.27 26.08 0.64
N VAL A 486 -17.18 25.40 0.29
CA VAL A 486 -16.99 23.96 0.53
C VAL A 486 -15.86 23.79 1.53
N VAL A 487 -16.13 23.02 2.58
CA VAL A 487 -15.20 22.67 3.65
C VAL A 487 -15.09 21.16 3.71
N ILE A 488 -13.87 20.63 3.73
CA ILE A 488 -13.61 19.24 4.09
C ILE A 488 -12.85 19.18 5.40
N GLN A 489 -13.20 18.24 6.27
CA GLN A 489 -12.44 17.91 7.48
C GLN A 489 -11.73 16.58 7.30
N LEU A 490 -10.44 16.56 7.64
CA LEU A 490 -9.55 15.43 7.44
C LEU A 490 -9.23 14.72 8.76
N SER A 491 -9.06 13.40 8.69
CA SER A 491 -8.70 12.55 9.83
C SER A 491 -7.39 13.03 10.48
N GLY A 492 -7.40 13.21 11.81
CA GLY A 492 -6.20 13.43 12.61
C GLY A 492 -5.75 12.17 13.34
N ALA A 493 -4.64 12.27 14.08
CA ALA A 493 -4.26 11.25 15.06
C ALA A 493 -5.15 11.33 16.32
N ASP A 494 -5.72 12.51 16.57
CA ASP A 494 -6.70 12.85 17.59
C ASP A 494 -7.61 13.99 17.07
N ALA A 495 -8.65 14.35 17.84
CA ALA A 495 -9.57 15.42 17.45
C ALA A 495 -8.93 16.83 17.39
N ALA A 496 -7.74 17.03 17.96
CA ALA A 496 -7.01 18.31 17.93
C ALA A 496 -6.12 18.44 16.68
N THR A 497 -5.79 17.32 16.03
CA THR A 497 -5.00 17.23 14.80
C THR A 497 -5.86 17.04 13.55
N HIS A 498 -7.20 17.08 13.68
CA HIS A 498 -8.09 17.19 12.52
C HIS A 498 -7.81 18.49 11.75
N ARG A 499 -7.66 18.38 10.43
CA ARG A 499 -7.35 19.52 9.54
C ARG A 499 -8.56 19.86 8.68
N GLU A 500 -8.93 21.13 8.60
CA GLU A 500 -9.87 21.59 7.56
C GLU A 500 -9.11 22.07 6.30
N GLU A 501 -9.68 21.82 5.12
CA GLU A 501 -9.40 22.59 3.91
C GLU A 501 -10.68 23.31 3.47
N ARG A 502 -10.56 24.55 2.99
CA ARG A 502 -11.71 25.39 2.63
C ARG A 502 -11.55 26.06 1.26
N VAL A 503 -12.65 26.08 0.50
CA VAL A 503 -12.73 26.62 -0.87
C VAL A 503 -14.02 27.44 -1.00
N SER A 504 -13.89 28.73 -1.29
CA SER A 504 -15.05 29.55 -1.68
C SER A 504 -15.51 29.19 -3.10
N VAL A 505 -16.81 29.33 -3.37
CA VAL A 505 -17.44 29.07 -4.68
C VAL A 505 -18.16 30.34 -5.15
N SER A 506 -17.96 30.75 -6.40
CA SER A 506 -18.56 31.97 -6.97
C SER A 506 -20.05 31.83 -7.27
N LYS A 507 -20.71 32.93 -7.63
CA LYS A 507 -21.95 32.87 -8.41
C LYS A 507 -21.70 32.09 -9.72
N PRO A 508 -22.69 31.37 -10.27
CA PRO A 508 -22.55 30.75 -11.59
C PRO A 508 -22.31 31.80 -12.68
N SER A 509 -21.48 31.47 -13.67
CA SER A 509 -21.34 32.24 -14.91
C SER A 509 -22.49 31.92 -15.88
N PRO A 510 -22.71 32.73 -16.95
CA PRO A 510 -23.84 32.55 -17.87
C PRO A 510 -23.87 31.22 -18.64
N ASP A 511 -22.73 30.53 -18.71
CA ASP A 511 -22.55 29.18 -19.26
C ASP A 511 -22.84 28.06 -18.23
N GLY A 512 -23.15 28.40 -16.99
CA GLY A 512 -23.40 27.48 -15.87
C GLY A 512 -22.15 27.08 -15.07
N GLY A 513 -20.94 27.51 -15.48
CA GLY A 513 -19.70 27.25 -14.76
C GLY A 513 -19.62 27.96 -13.40
N VAL A 514 -18.62 27.63 -12.59
CA VAL A 514 -18.28 28.38 -11.36
C VAL A 514 -16.77 28.54 -11.23
N CYS A 515 -16.34 29.63 -10.60
CA CYS A 515 -14.98 29.76 -10.12
C CYS A 515 -14.90 29.35 -8.65
N LEU A 516 -13.84 28.62 -8.33
CA LEU A 516 -13.45 28.17 -7.01
C LEU A 516 -12.26 29.02 -6.54
N ARG A 517 -12.16 29.34 -5.25
CA ARG A 517 -10.96 29.96 -4.67
C ARG A 517 -10.55 29.27 -3.39
N ARG A 518 -9.36 28.67 -3.38
CA ARG A 518 -8.76 28.03 -2.19
C ARG A 518 -8.44 29.10 -1.15
N LEU A 519 -8.88 28.91 0.10
CA LEU A 519 -8.54 29.84 1.17
C LEU A 519 -7.08 29.68 1.66
N ALA A 520 -6.49 28.49 1.50
CA ALA A 520 -5.12 28.20 1.92
C ALA A 520 -4.04 29.01 1.18
N ASP A 521 -4.26 29.35 -0.10
CA ASP A 521 -3.25 30.04 -0.93
C ASP A 521 -3.82 31.04 -1.96
N GLY A 522 -5.12 31.33 -1.88
CA GLY A 522 -5.81 32.30 -2.73
C GLY A 522 -5.95 31.92 -4.20
N VAL A 523 -5.55 30.71 -4.62
CA VAL A 523 -5.59 30.29 -6.03
C VAL A 523 -7.03 30.15 -6.51
N GLY A 524 -7.34 30.81 -7.63
CA GLY A 524 -8.59 30.70 -8.36
C GLY A 524 -8.53 29.61 -9.44
N LEU A 525 -9.58 28.80 -9.52
CA LEU A 525 -9.78 27.73 -10.52
C LEU A 525 -11.22 27.81 -11.06
N CYS A 526 -11.42 28.09 -12.34
CA CYS A 526 -12.75 28.12 -12.95
C CYS A 526 -13.07 26.78 -13.63
N VAL A 527 -14.23 26.22 -13.30
CA VAL A 527 -14.68 24.89 -13.74
C VAL A 527 -15.97 25.01 -14.56
N ASP A 528 -16.15 24.10 -15.51
CA ASP A 528 -17.33 24.04 -16.37
C ASP A 528 -18.63 23.69 -15.61
N ALA A 529 -19.77 23.81 -16.29
CA ALA A 529 -21.10 23.57 -15.73
C ALA A 529 -21.38 22.11 -15.33
N GLU A 530 -20.60 21.14 -15.81
CA GLU A 530 -20.72 19.75 -15.36
C GLU A 530 -19.99 19.56 -14.03
N THR A 531 -18.74 20.01 -13.97
CA THR A 531 -17.88 19.98 -12.78
C THR A 531 -18.43 20.85 -11.65
N ALA A 532 -19.09 21.97 -11.98
CA ALA A 532 -19.77 22.85 -11.03
C ALA A 532 -20.83 22.13 -10.16
N ARG A 533 -21.44 21.03 -10.66
CA ARG A 533 -22.44 20.25 -9.91
C ARG A 533 -21.88 19.57 -8.66
N ALA A 534 -20.57 19.31 -8.60
CA ALA A 534 -19.92 18.80 -7.40
C ALA A 534 -20.00 19.80 -6.22
N PHE A 535 -20.17 21.09 -6.51
CA PHE A 535 -20.10 22.20 -5.53
C PHE A 535 -21.47 22.80 -5.15
N GLN A 536 -22.58 22.22 -5.61
CA GLN A 536 -23.94 22.57 -5.17
C GLN A 536 -24.39 21.60 -4.05
N PRO A 537 -25.20 22.01 -3.06
CA PRO A 537 -25.58 21.19 -1.90
C PRO A 537 -26.68 20.14 -2.20
N ASP A 538 -26.62 19.52 -3.37
CA ASP A 538 -27.60 18.54 -3.83
C ASP A 538 -27.42 17.18 -3.14
N ALA A 539 -28.40 16.80 -2.31
CA ALA A 539 -28.46 15.52 -1.62
C ALA A 539 -29.00 14.37 -2.50
N SER A 540 -29.66 14.65 -3.62
CA SER A 540 -30.17 13.61 -4.54
C SER A 540 -29.05 12.77 -5.16
N LEU A 541 -27.84 13.32 -5.22
CA LEU A 541 -26.64 12.68 -5.75
C LEU A 541 -26.03 11.64 -4.78
N LEU A 542 -26.57 11.51 -3.56
CA LEU A 542 -26.12 10.57 -2.52
C LEU A 542 -26.88 9.23 -2.52
N ARG A 543 -27.73 8.98 -3.54
CA ARG A 543 -28.38 7.68 -3.76
C ARG A 543 -27.35 6.59 -3.99
N SER A 544 -27.69 5.33 -3.67
CA SER A 544 -26.84 4.16 -3.96
C SER A 544 -26.44 4.14 -5.44
N LEU A 545 -25.21 3.70 -5.74
CA LEU A 545 -24.75 3.56 -7.12
C LEU A 545 -25.21 2.25 -7.79
N THR A 546 -25.85 1.34 -7.06
CA THR A 546 -26.48 0.14 -7.66
C THR A 546 -27.77 0.53 -8.39
N VAL A 547 -27.81 0.37 -9.71
CA VAL A 547 -28.97 0.72 -10.57
C VAL A 547 -29.85 -0.50 -10.84
N LEU A 548 -29.24 -1.67 -11.09
CA LEU A 548 -29.92 -2.95 -11.24
C LEU A 548 -29.22 -4.04 -10.43
N ARG A 549 -30.01 -4.98 -9.89
CA ARG A 549 -29.51 -6.20 -9.26
C ARG A 549 -30.51 -7.33 -9.45
N PHE A 550 -30.25 -8.22 -10.40
CA PHE A 550 -31.06 -9.43 -10.64
C PHE A 550 -30.16 -10.64 -10.96
N ALA A 551 -30.70 -11.85 -10.85
CA ALA A 551 -29.95 -13.07 -11.15
C ALA A 551 -29.99 -13.35 -12.68
N PRO A 552 -28.90 -13.81 -13.33
CA PRO A 552 -28.89 -14.09 -14.78
C PRO A 552 -29.97 -15.06 -15.28
N SER A 553 -30.59 -15.86 -14.40
CA SER A 553 -31.72 -16.74 -14.71
C SER A 553 -33.10 -16.04 -14.73
N ASP A 554 -33.19 -14.83 -14.19
CA ASP A 554 -34.42 -14.00 -14.11
C ASP A 554 -34.67 -13.24 -15.43
N LEU A 555 -33.64 -13.08 -16.27
CA LEU A 555 -33.77 -12.48 -17.59
C LEU A 555 -34.52 -13.42 -18.55
N VAL A 556 -35.70 -12.99 -19.00
CA VAL A 556 -36.51 -13.70 -20.01
C VAL A 556 -36.02 -13.39 -21.42
N GLY A 557 -35.62 -12.15 -21.67
CA GLY A 557 -35.06 -11.71 -22.95
C GLY A 557 -34.74 -10.22 -22.96
N LEU A 558 -34.07 -9.77 -24.01
CA LEU A 558 -33.73 -8.36 -24.24
C LEU A 558 -33.58 -8.02 -25.72
N SER A 559 -33.71 -6.75 -26.04
CA SER A 559 -33.35 -6.19 -27.35
C SER A 559 -32.51 -4.94 -27.20
N VAL A 560 -31.39 -4.91 -27.92
CA VAL A 560 -30.47 -3.78 -28.02
C VAL A 560 -30.70 -3.05 -29.34
N GLN A 561 -30.83 -1.72 -29.29
CA GLN A 561 -30.96 -0.84 -30.45
C GLN A 561 -29.94 0.29 -30.37
N ALA A 562 -29.20 0.50 -31.45
CA ALA A 562 -28.26 1.60 -31.65
C ALA A 562 -28.20 1.96 -33.15
N PRO A 563 -27.59 3.10 -33.55
CA PRO A 563 -27.43 3.45 -34.97
C PRO A 563 -26.73 2.33 -35.76
N GLY A 564 -27.45 1.68 -36.67
CA GLY A 564 -26.96 0.56 -37.48
C GLY A 564 -26.96 -0.82 -36.79
N LEU A 565 -27.47 -0.94 -35.56
CA LEU A 565 -27.57 -2.20 -34.81
C LEU A 565 -28.98 -2.41 -34.25
N THR A 566 -29.55 -3.57 -34.51
CA THR A 566 -30.74 -4.07 -33.80
C THR A 566 -30.58 -5.56 -33.60
N GLN A 567 -30.62 -6.00 -32.35
CA GLN A 567 -30.47 -7.40 -31.96
C GLN A 567 -31.42 -7.75 -30.82
N ARG A 568 -31.98 -8.96 -30.84
CA ARG A 568 -32.92 -9.48 -29.81
C ARG A 568 -32.50 -10.87 -29.35
N LEU A 569 -32.22 -10.99 -28.06
CA LEU A 569 -31.87 -12.21 -27.37
C LEU A 569 -33.07 -12.72 -26.57
N VAL A 570 -33.38 -14.02 -26.67
CA VAL A 570 -34.48 -14.67 -25.91
C VAL A 570 -33.91 -15.85 -25.14
N ARG A 571 -34.29 -16.00 -23.87
CA ARG A 571 -33.90 -17.16 -23.06
C ARG A 571 -34.82 -18.35 -23.35
N ARG A 572 -34.23 -19.51 -23.62
CA ARG A 572 -34.94 -20.77 -23.88
C ARG A 572 -35.23 -21.52 -22.58
N GLY A 573 -36.16 -22.48 -22.64
CA GLY A 573 -36.64 -23.22 -21.46
C GLY A 573 -35.62 -24.17 -20.83
N ASP A 574 -34.58 -24.57 -21.57
CA ASP A 574 -33.38 -25.26 -21.07
C ASP A 574 -32.39 -24.32 -20.36
N GLY A 575 -32.62 -23.01 -20.46
CA GLY A 575 -31.81 -21.97 -19.88
C GLY A 575 -30.71 -21.41 -20.80
N SER A 576 -30.61 -21.89 -22.04
CA SER A 576 -29.76 -21.31 -23.09
C SER A 576 -30.34 -19.98 -23.61
N TYR A 577 -29.59 -19.28 -24.46
CA TYR A 577 -30.03 -18.05 -25.13
C TYR A 577 -30.05 -18.24 -26.65
N GLU A 578 -30.96 -17.55 -27.32
CA GLU A 578 -31.06 -17.53 -28.78
C GLU A 578 -31.10 -16.09 -29.32
N LEU A 579 -30.32 -15.83 -30.36
CA LEU A 579 -30.30 -14.56 -31.09
C LEU A 579 -31.35 -14.60 -32.20
N THR A 580 -32.50 -13.98 -31.94
CA THR A 580 -33.67 -13.98 -32.82
C THR A 580 -33.61 -12.86 -33.88
N GLU A 581 -32.90 -11.78 -33.56
CA GLU A 581 -32.51 -10.69 -34.45
C GLU A 581 -31.03 -10.37 -34.16
N PRO A 582 -30.15 -10.17 -35.16
CA PRO A 582 -30.36 -10.38 -36.60
C PRO A 582 -30.68 -11.86 -36.91
N LYS A 583 -31.58 -12.09 -37.87
CA LYS A 583 -32.01 -13.44 -38.25
C LYS A 583 -30.88 -14.20 -38.96
N GLY A 584 -30.73 -15.48 -38.64
CA GLY A 584 -29.78 -16.38 -39.31
C GLY A 584 -28.37 -16.41 -38.70
N PHE A 585 -28.11 -15.67 -37.62
CA PHE A 585 -26.83 -15.69 -36.91
C PHE A 585 -26.91 -16.49 -35.61
N LEU A 586 -25.83 -17.20 -35.28
CA LEU A 586 -25.58 -17.72 -33.94
C LEU A 586 -25.02 -16.60 -33.05
N HIS A 587 -25.01 -16.81 -31.73
CA HIS A 587 -24.47 -15.86 -30.76
C HIS A 587 -23.09 -16.27 -30.23
N ASP A 588 -22.25 -15.30 -29.91
CA ASP A 588 -21.05 -15.52 -29.11
C ASP A 588 -21.45 -15.67 -27.64
N GLY A 589 -21.31 -16.88 -27.09
CA GLY A 589 -21.71 -17.20 -25.71
C GLY A 589 -21.00 -16.35 -24.65
N ALA A 590 -19.78 -15.87 -24.90
CA ALA A 590 -19.06 -15.01 -23.97
C ALA A 590 -19.55 -13.56 -24.04
N LEU A 591 -19.84 -13.02 -25.23
CA LEU A 591 -20.46 -11.69 -25.35
C LEU A 591 -21.85 -11.66 -24.70
N VAL A 592 -22.65 -12.71 -24.89
CA VAL A 592 -23.95 -12.85 -24.22
C VAL A 592 -23.78 -12.93 -22.70
N ALA A 593 -22.86 -13.76 -22.19
CA ALA A 593 -22.61 -13.87 -20.75
C ALA A 593 -22.18 -12.53 -20.13
N ASN A 594 -21.28 -11.80 -20.79
CA ASN A 594 -20.83 -10.47 -20.34
C ASN A 594 -22.00 -9.47 -20.31
N LEU A 595 -22.78 -9.35 -21.39
CA LEU A 595 -23.90 -8.41 -21.47
C LEU A 595 -24.95 -8.70 -20.39
N VAL A 596 -25.31 -9.97 -20.20
CA VAL A 596 -26.28 -10.39 -19.16
C VAL A 596 -25.74 -10.13 -17.75
N GLN A 597 -24.45 -10.36 -17.49
CA GLN A 597 -23.84 -10.07 -16.19
C GLN A 597 -23.76 -8.56 -15.91
N THR A 598 -23.33 -7.75 -16.90
CA THR A 598 -23.23 -6.30 -16.77
C THR A 598 -24.60 -5.65 -16.57
N LEU A 599 -25.65 -6.13 -17.25
CA LEU A 599 -27.03 -5.70 -17.00
C LEU A 599 -27.56 -6.19 -15.63
N GLY A 600 -27.23 -7.43 -15.25
CA GLY A 600 -27.65 -8.07 -13.99
C GLY A 600 -27.07 -7.43 -12.72
N SER A 601 -25.94 -6.73 -12.82
CA SER A 601 -25.30 -5.99 -11.73
C SER A 601 -24.99 -4.53 -12.10
N LEU A 602 -25.85 -3.91 -12.91
CA LEU A 602 -25.63 -2.56 -13.43
C LEU A 602 -25.44 -1.53 -12.31
N SER A 603 -24.33 -0.80 -12.37
CA SER A 603 -23.96 0.23 -11.40
C SER A 603 -23.56 1.53 -12.10
N ALA A 604 -23.90 2.65 -11.50
CA ALA A 604 -23.50 3.99 -11.92
C ALA A 604 -22.07 4.30 -11.48
N SER A 605 -21.32 5.05 -12.29
CA SER A 605 -20.08 5.71 -11.83
C SER A 605 -20.42 6.83 -10.83
N ARG A 606 -21.48 7.61 -11.10
CA ARG A 606 -22.01 8.70 -10.26
C ARG A 606 -23.44 9.06 -10.68
N TRP A 607 -24.22 9.65 -9.79
CA TRP A 607 -25.45 10.37 -10.15
C TRP A 607 -25.11 11.78 -10.70
N VAL A 608 -25.98 12.33 -11.54
CA VAL A 608 -25.77 13.59 -12.28
C VAL A 608 -26.91 14.58 -12.07
N ALA A 609 -28.13 14.07 -11.92
CA ALA A 609 -29.35 14.86 -11.71
C ALA A 609 -30.45 14.00 -11.07
N ALA A 610 -31.33 14.62 -10.26
CA ALA A 610 -32.48 13.95 -9.65
C ALA A 610 -33.55 13.52 -10.68
N SER A 611 -33.68 14.29 -11.76
CA SER A 611 -34.61 14.06 -12.88
C SER A 611 -33.99 14.46 -14.22
N ASP A 612 -34.51 13.90 -15.32
CA ASP A 612 -34.26 14.40 -16.69
C ASP A 612 -34.46 15.93 -16.81
N GLU A 613 -35.50 16.48 -16.19
CA GLU A 613 -35.82 17.91 -16.24
C GLU A 613 -34.72 18.77 -15.60
N SER A 614 -34.07 18.25 -14.55
CA SER A 614 -32.87 18.85 -13.95
C SER A 614 -31.58 18.58 -14.73
N HIS A 615 -31.65 17.95 -15.91
CA HIS A 615 -30.54 17.83 -16.87
C HIS A 615 -30.96 18.23 -18.30
N PRO A 616 -31.01 19.53 -18.64
CA PRO A 616 -31.01 19.94 -20.03
C PRO A 616 -29.82 19.30 -20.76
N GLY A 617 -30.07 18.64 -21.90
CA GLY A 617 -29.04 17.97 -22.71
C GLY A 617 -29.13 16.44 -22.85
N TRP A 618 -30.17 15.77 -22.33
CA TRP A 618 -30.34 14.31 -22.47
C TRP A 618 -30.15 13.78 -23.92
N GLY A 619 -30.66 14.51 -24.92
CA GLY A 619 -30.48 14.22 -26.35
C GLY A 619 -31.26 12.99 -26.86
N GLU A 620 -30.94 12.55 -28.07
CA GLU A 620 -31.41 11.25 -28.56
C GLU A 620 -30.56 10.11 -27.98
N PRO A 621 -31.18 9.01 -27.52
CA PRO A 621 -30.44 7.89 -26.95
C PRO A 621 -29.63 7.17 -28.03
N ARG A 622 -28.32 7.06 -27.81
CA ARG A 622 -27.37 6.33 -28.66
C ARG A 622 -27.48 4.81 -28.51
N LEU A 623 -27.97 4.36 -27.37
CA LEU A 623 -28.25 2.96 -27.07
C LEU A 623 -29.59 2.87 -26.31
N ARG A 624 -30.44 1.93 -26.72
CA ARG A 624 -31.60 1.46 -25.94
C ARG A 624 -31.40 -0.03 -25.66
N VAL A 625 -31.59 -0.44 -24.42
CA VAL A 625 -31.64 -1.85 -24.02
C VAL A 625 -32.97 -2.07 -23.32
N ALA A 626 -33.96 -2.58 -24.06
CA ALA A 626 -35.22 -3.03 -23.48
C ALA A 626 -35.08 -4.50 -23.05
N PHE A 627 -35.51 -4.85 -21.85
CA PHE A 627 -35.35 -6.19 -21.28
C PHE A 627 -36.52 -6.58 -20.39
N GLU A 628 -36.75 -7.89 -20.25
CA GLU A 628 -37.85 -8.45 -19.46
C GLU A 628 -37.30 -9.36 -18.37
N LEU A 629 -37.71 -9.09 -17.12
CA LEU A 629 -37.37 -9.89 -15.94
C LEU A 629 -38.60 -10.66 -15.45
N ALA A 630 -38.46 -11.95 -15.17
CA ALA A 630 -39.56 -12.76 -14.65
C ALA A 630 -40.06 -12.26 -13.27
N SER A 631 -39.19 -11.65 -12.48
CA SER A 631 -39.52 -11.05 -11.17
C SER A 631 -40.17 -9.66 -11.24
N ALA A 632 -39.95 -8.89 -12.32
CA ALA A 632 -40.18 -7.44 -12.31
C ALA A 632 -40.75 -6.85 -13.63
N GLY A 633 -41.04 -7.69 -14.62
CA GLY A 633 -41.63 -7.29 -15.90
C GLY A 633 -40.65 -6.55 -16.84
N PRO A 634 -41.18 -5.81 -17.83
CA PRO A 634 -40.37 -5.08 -18.80
C PRO A 634 -39.71 -3.82 -18.20
N ARG A 635 -38.49 -3.55 -18.64
CA ARG A 635 -37.66 -2.38 -18.28
C ARG A 635 -36.93 -1.88 -19.52
N GLU A 636 -36.54 -0.60 -19.53
CA GLU A 636 -35.69 -0.02 -20.58
C GLU A 636 -34.51 0.72 -19.92
N LEU A 637 -33.29 0.40 -20.32
CA LEU A 637 -32.11 1.22 -20.06
C LEU A 637 -31.86 2.10 -21.29
N LEU A 638 -31.77 3.41 -21.07
CA LEU A 638 -31.46 4.38 -22.12
C LEU A 638 -30.09 4.99 -21.86
N VAL A 639 -29.30 5.18 -22.92
CA VAL A 639 -27.98 5.83 -22.85
C VAL A 639 -27.88 6.93 -23.89
N GLY A 640 -27.56 8.15 -23.46
CA GLY A 640 -27.43 9.36 -24.27
C GLY A 640 -25.98 9.67 -24.68
N ALA A 641 -25.57 10.92 -24.47
CA ALA A 641 -24.25 11.41 -24.86
C ALA A 641 -23.09 10.90 -23.98
N PRO A 642 -21.85 10.82 -24.50
CA PRO A 642 -20.65 10.58 -23.70
C PRO A 642 -20.34 11.74 -22.75
N THR A 643 -19.67 11.44 -21.64
CA THR A 643 -19.28 12.34 -20.54
C THR A 643 -17.96 11.86 -19.93
N PRO A 644 -17.15 12.71 -19.26
CA PRO A 644 -16.00 12.27 -18.49
C PRO A 644 -16.32 11.10 -17.54
N GLY A 645 -15.74 9.93 -17.86
CA GLY A 645 -15.92 8.66 -17.14
C GLY A 645 -16.94 7.68 -17.73
N GLY A 646 -17.64 8.02 -18.82
CA GLY A 646 -18.58 7.10 -19.49
C GLY A 646 -19.65 7.79 -20.32
N TYR A 647 -20.92 7.46 -20.09
CA TYR A 647 -22.07 7.97 -20.84
C TYR A 647 -23.22 8.33 -19.91
N TYR A 648 -24.01 9.35 -20.26
CA TYR A 648 -25.24 9.66 -19.54
C TYR A 648 -26.27 8.55 -19.76
N ALA A 649 -26.88 8.05 -18.68
CA ALA A 649 -27.84 6.96 -18.71
C ALA A 649 -28.99 7.17 -17.71
N LYS A 650 -30.11 6.50 -17.96
CA LYS A 650 -31.27 6.42 -17.06
C LYS A 650 -32.02 5.10 -17.24
N LEU A 651 -32.71 4.66 -16.20
CA LEU A 651 -33.53 3.45 -16.19
C LEU A 651 -35.01 3.83 -16.25
N GLY A 652 -35.78 3.29 -17.18
CA GLY A 652 -37.22 3.51 -17.28
C GLY A 652 -37.94 3.17 -15.98
N GLY A 653 -38.65 4.15 -15.42
CA GLY A 653 -39.29 4.10 -14.10
C GLY A 653 -38.49 4.75 -12.97
N ASP A 654 -37.23 5.11 -13.19
CA ASP A 654 -36.42 5.94 -12.30
C ASP A 654 -36.16 7.30 -12.99
N PRO A 655 -36.48 8.45 -12.39
CA PRO A 655 -36.23 9.75 -13.00
C PRO A 655 -34.74 10.12 -13.06
N GLY A 656 -33.89 9.50 -12.23
CA GLY A 656 -32.52 9.93 -12.02
C GLY A 656 -31.60 9.69 -13.22
N VAL A 657 -30.79 10.70 -13.56
CA VAL A 657 -29.74 10.60 -14.58
C VAL A 657 -28.42 10.27 -13.90
N PHE A 658 -27.72 9.25 -14.42
CA PHE A 658 -26.43 8.78 -13.91
C PHE A 658 -25.39 8.66 -15.03
N VAL A 659 -24.11 8.48 -14.66
CA VAL A 659 -23.06 8.09 -15.61
C VAL A 659 -22.92 6.58 -15.61
N LEU A 660 -23.22 5.94 -16.73
CA LEU A 660 -22.91 4.55 -17.03
C LEU A 660 -21.40 4.42 -17.32
N PRO A 661 -20.65 3.50 -16.67
CA PRO A 661 -19.24 3.27 -16.96
C PRO A 661 -18.98 2.95 -18.44
N GLY A 662 -17.87 3.43 -19.00
CA GLY A 662 -17.51 3.17 -20.41
C GLY A 662 -17.38 1.68 -20.76
N SER A 663 -16.91 0.84 -19.81
CA SER A 663 -16.87 -0.61 -19.96
C SER A 663 -18.28 -1.23 -20.04
N ALA A 664 -19.20 -0.78 -19.18
CA ALA A 664 -20.57 -1.27 -19.19
C ALA A 664 -21.30 -0.87 -20.49
N PHE A 665 -21.02 0.33 -21.04
CA PHE A 665 -21.49 0.70 -22.37
C PHE A 665 -20.93 -0.22 -23.47
N ALA A 666 -19.64 -0.58 -23.41
CA ALA A 666 -19.03 -1.49 -24.39
C ALA A 666 -19.66 -2.89 -24.35
N ASP A 667 -19.90 -3.47 -23.18
CA ASP A 667 -20.62 -4.76 -23.04
C ASP A 667 -22.05 -4.67 -23.60
N LEU A 668 -22.80 -3.61 -23.25
CA LEU A 668 -24.20 -3.43 -23.61
C LEU A 668 -24.42 -3.07 -25.10
N SER A 669 -23.39 -2.57 -25.78
CA SER A 669 -23.42 -2.21 -27.21
C SER A 669 -22.71 -3.23 -28.13
N ALA A 670 -22.10 -4.28 -27.57
CA ALA A 670 -21.43 -5.33 -28.33
C ALA A 670 -22.40 -6.05 -29.30
N ILE A 671 -21.95 -6.28 -30.53
CA ILE A 671 -22.69 -7.09 -31.51
C ILE A 671 -22.56 -8.55 -31.10
N LEU A 672 -23.67 -9.17 -30.67
CA LEU A 672 -23.70 -10.49 -30.01
C LEU A 672 -23.48 -11.68 -30.97
N VAL A 673 -23.27 -11.44 -32.26
CA VAL A 673 -23.07 -12.49 -33.29
C VAL A 673 -21.80 -13.30 -33.00
N ASP A 674 -21.88 -14.62 -33.24
CA ASP A 674 -20.73 -15.50 -33.04
C ASP A 674 -19.50 -15.08 -33.87
N ARG A 675 -18.34 -15.13 -33.22
CA ARG A 675 -17.04 -14.70 -33.77
C ARG A 675 -16.18 -15.86 -34.26
N SER A 676 -16.69 -17.10 -34.28
CA SER A 676 -15.96 -18.24 -34.84
C SER A 676 -15.77 -18.05 -36.35
N LEU A 677 -14.52 -17.91 -36.80
CA LEU A 677 -14.19 -17.82 -38.22
C LEU A 677 -13.97 -19.22 -38.85
N TRP A 678 -14.30 -20.26 -38.09
CA TRP A 678 -14.47 -21.64 -38.51
C TRP A 678 -15.88 -22.10 -38.06
N PRO A 679 -16.83 -22.39 -38.97
CA PRO A 679 -18.24 -22.63 -38.63
C PRO A 679 -18.57 -24.11 -38.33
N PHE A 680 -17.56 -24.92 -37.99
CA PHE A 680 -17.69 -26.34 -37.65
C PHE A 680 -16.90 -26.64 -36.36
N GLY A 681 -16.93 -27.86 -35.83
CA GLY A 681 -16.13 -28.21 -34.65
C GLY A 681 -14.62 -28.06 -34.90
N GLU A 682 -13.84 -27.62 -33.91
CA GLU A 682 -12.37 -27.44 -34.05
C GLU A 682 -11.67 -28.73 -34.54
N SER A 683 -12.12 -29.88 -34.03
CA SER A 683 -11.65 -31.20 -34.44
C SER A 683 -12.09 -31.63 -35.85
N GLU A 684 -13.07 -30.96 -36.46
CA GLU A 684 -13.48 -31.22 -37.84
C GLU A 684 -12.51 -30.63 -38.88
N LEU A 685 -11.60 -29.72 -38.55
CA LEU A 685 -10.70 -29.13 -39.56
C LEU A 685 -9.72 -30.16 -40.13
N GLN A 686 -9.90 -30.54 -41.40
CA GLN A 686 -9.07 -31.53 -42.08
C GLN A 686 -7.94 -30.87 -42.90
N ARG A 687 -8.22 -29.72 -43.51
CA ARG A 687 -7.29 -29.00 -44.41
C ARG A 687 -7.63 -27.51 -44.43
N ALA A 688 -6.63 -26.65 -44.41
CA ALA A 688 -6.77 -25.23 -44.71
C ALA A 688 -5.80 -24.86 -45.83
N GLU A 689 -6.25 -24.06 -46.80
CA GLU A 689 -5.44 -23.59 -47.92
C GLU A 689 -5.45 -22.07 -47.96
N LEU A 690 -4.27 -21.46 -47.89
CA LEU A 690 -4.08 -20.02 -47.90
C LEU A 690 -3.59 -19.56 -49.28
N LYS A 691 -4.13 -18.43 -49.74
CA LYS A 691 -3.81 -17.81 -51.02
C LYS A 691 -3.70 -16.30 -50.86
N ALA A 692 -2.57 -15.71 -51.25
CA ALA A 692 -2.40 -14.26 -51.30
C ALA A 692 -2.79 -13.71 -52.67
N GLY A 693 -3.77 -12.79 -52.73
CA GLY A 693 -4.23 -12.11 -53.94
C GLY A 693 -4.50 -13.04 -55.14
N ARG A 694 -3.66 -12.94 -56.18
CA ARG A 694 -3.71 -13.79 -57.40
C ARG A 694 -2.67 -14.93 -57.41
N GLY A 695 -1.98 -15.17 -56.30
CA GLY A 695 -0.99 -16.24 -56.15
C GLY A 695 -1.61 -17.65 -56.14
N ARG A 696 -0.74 -18.66 -56.06
CA ARG A 696 -1.13 -20.07 -55.92
C ARG A 696 -1.48 -20.37 -54.46
N ALA A 697 -2.55 -21.13 -54.22
CA ALA A 697 -2.88 -21.62 -52.89
C ALA A 697 -1.79 -22.56 -52.34
N ARG A 698 -1.46 -22.42 -51.05
CA ARG A 698 -0.56 -23.28 -50.27
C ARG A 698 -1.36 -23.92 -49.12
N THR A 699 -1.22 -25.22 -48.92
CA THR A 699 -1.86 -25.90 -47.78
C THR A 699 -1.12 -25.57 -46.48
N LEU A 700 -1.84 -25.15 -45.44
CA LEU A 700 -1.28 -24.87 -44.11
C LEU A 700 -0.88 -26.18 -43.41
N SER A 701 0.13 -26.10 -42.54
CA SER A 701 0.61 -27.24 -41.75
C SER A 701 1.12 -26.82 -40.37
N GLY A 702 1.36 -27.78 -39.49
CA GLY A 702 1.95 -27.54 -38.17
C GLY A 702 1.12 -26.57 -37.31
N PRO A 703 1.77 -25.69 -36.52
CA PRO A 703 1.08 -24.75 -35.63
C PRO A 703 0.07 -23.85 -36.36
N LEU A 704 0.37 -23.42 -37.59
CA LEU A 704 -0.45 -22.46 -38.32
C LEU A 704 -1.83 -23.05 -38.73
N LEU A 705 -1.90 -24.37 -38.95
CA LEU A 705 -3.16 -25.08 -39.15
C LEU A 705 -3.99 -25.17 -37.84
N ALA A 706 -3.33 -25.36 -36.70
CA ALA A 706 -3.99 -25.37 -35.39
C ALA A 706 -4.55 -23.99 -35.00
N SER A 707 -3.81 -22.91 -35.29
CA SER A 707 -4.27 -21.52 -35.12
C SER A 707 -5.52 -21.20 -35.94
N VAL A 708 -5.74 -21.90 -37.06
CA VAL A 708 -6.95 -21.75 -37.90
C VAL A 708 -8.14 -22.54 -37.34
N ALA A 709 -7.93 -23.70 -36.70
CA ALA A 709 -9.00 -24.48 -36.08
C ALA A 709 -9.69 -23.74 -34.93
N ALA A 710 -8.92 -23.02 -34.11
CA ALA A 710 -9.39 -22.22 -32.98
C ALA A 710 -9.62 -20.73 -33.33
N LEU A 711 -9.74 -20.39 -34.63
CA LEU A 711 -9.74 -18.99 -35.08
C LEU A 711 -11.04 -18.26 -34.72
N ARG A 712 -10.95 -17.33 -33.77
CA ARG A 712 -12.02 -16.37 -33.45
C ARG A 712 -11.62 -14.96 -33.87
N ALA A 713 -12.59 -14.19 -34.35
CA ALA A 713 -12.43 -12.75 -34.53
C ALA A 713 -12.28 -12.04 -33.18
N GLU A 714 -11.53 -10.94 -33.15
CA GLU A 714 -11.42 -10.10 -31.96
C GLU A 714 -12.77 -9.37 -31.73
N GLN A 715 -13.30 -8.75 -32.78
CA GLN A 715 -14.57 -8.00 -32.76
C GLN A 715 -15.38 -8.23 -34.05
N THR A 716 -16.68 -7.97 -33.97
CA THR A 716 -17.58 -7.83 -35.14
C THR A 716 -17.73 -6.33 -35.41
N VAL A 717 -17.30 -5.87 -36.58
CA VAL A 717 -17.26 -4.43 -36.95
C VAL A 717 -18.66 -3.92 -37.27
N HIS A 718 -19.40 -4.65 -38.10
CA HIS A 718 -20.80 -4.38 -38.41
C HIS A 718 -21.47 -5.60 -39.05
N LEU A 719 -22.81 -5.53 -39.11
CA LEU A 719 -23.68 -6.42 -39.86
C LEU A 719 -24.01 -5.81 -41.23
N GLY A 720 -24.43 -6.61 -42.20
CA GLY A 720 -24.76 -6.15 -43.55
C GLY A 720 -23.59 -6.22 -44.53
N PRO A 721 -23.78 -5.72 -45.77
CA PRO A 721 -22.84 -5.91 -46.87
C PRO A 721 -21.49 -5.23 -46.63
N ARG A 722 -20.43 -5.92 -47.08
CA ARG A 722 -19.03 -5.44 -47.06
C ARG A 722 -18.89 -4.07 -47.74
N ARG A 723 -18.08 -3.18 -47.17
CA ARG A 723 -17.82 -1.84 -47.70
C ARG A 723 -16.53 -1.84 -48.55
N PRO A 724 -16.40 -0.97 -49.57
CA PRO A 724 -15.19 -0.93 -50.41
C PRO A 724 -13.88 -0.68 -49.64
N SER A 725 -13.93 0.05 -48.52
CA SER A 725 -12.78 0.31 -47.64
C SER A 725 -12.20 -0.95 -46.99
N GLU A 726 -13.02 -1.99 -46.78
CA GLU A 726 -12.59 -3.23 -46.13
C GLU A 726 -11.62 -4.05 -46.99
N GLY A 727 -11.47 -3.75 -48.29
CA GLY A 727 -10.54 -4.46 -49.18
C GLY A 727 -10.84 -5.96 -49.33
N LEU A 728 -12.11 -6.36 -49.18
CA LEU A 728 -12.56 -7.76 -49.30
C LEU A 728 -12.85 -8.17 -50.76
N GLU A 729 -12.85 -7.21 -51.71
CA GLU A 729 -12.99 -7.46 -53.15
C GLU A 729 -12.01 -6.58 -53.97
N PRO A 730 -10.94 -7.16 -54.56
CA PRO A 730 -10.41 -8.49 -54.26
C PRO A 730 -9.82 -8.56 -52.84
N PRO A 731 -9.90 -9.71 -52.14
CA PRO A 731 -9.29 -9.89 -50.83
C PRO A 731 -7.75 -9.84 -50.91
N GLN A 732 -7.08 -9.47 -49.82
CA GLN A 732 -5.62 -9.57 -49.70
C GLN A 732 -5.20 -11.04 -49.49
N LEU A 733 -5.88 -11.74 -48.59
CA LEU A 733 -5.70 -13.18 -48.36
C LEU A 733 -7.05 -13.91 -48.44
N GLU A 734 -7.03 -15.13 -48.95
CA GLU A 734 -8.17 -16.03 -49.04
C GLU A 734 -7.80 -17.38 -48.41
N LEU A 735 -8.61 -17.83 -47.46
CA LEU A 735 -8.47 -19.09 -46.74
C LEU A 735 -9.63 -20.03 -47.12
N LEU A 736 -9.33 -21.11 -47.82
CA LEU A 736 -10.27 -22.20 -48.08
C LEU A 736 -10.09 -23.28 -47.01
N LEU A 737 -11.11 -23.45 -46.18
CA LEU A 737 -11.11 -24.35 -45.02
C LEU A 737 -12.00 -25.56 -45.34
N THR A 738 -11.53 -26.77 -45.08
CA THR A 738 -12.21 -28.03 -45.41
C THR A 738 -12.38 -28.91 -44.17
N ALA A 739 -13.61 -29.32 -43.92
CA ALA A 739 -14.00 -30.16 -42.78
C ALA A 739 -13.89 -31.65 -43.12
N GLN A 740 -13.78 -32.49 -42.09
CA GLN A 740 -14.02 -33.92 -42.19
C GLN A 740 -15.40 -34.17 -42.83
N GLY A 741 -15.46 -35.05 -43.83
CA GLY A 741 -16.67 -35.23 -44.66
C GLY A 741 -16.82 -34.24 -45.82
N GLY A 742 -15.85 -33.36 -46.06
CA GLY A 742 -15.73 -32.59 -47.31
C GLY A 742 -16.57 -31.30 -47.41
N LYS A 743 -17.20 -30.85 -46.32
CA LYS A 743 -17.80 -29.50 -46.26
C LYS A 743 -16.68 -28.46 -46.35
N THR A 744 -16.96 -27.29 -46.92
CA THR A 744 -15.99 -26.18 -46.99
C THR A 744 -16.55 -24.88 -46.43
N ALA A 745 -15.64 -24.03 -45.95
CA ALA A 745 -15.89 -22.63 -45.61
C ALA A 745 -14.77 -21.77 -46.21
N ARG A 746 -15.07 -20.52 -46.54
CA ARG A 746 -14.13 -19.60 -47.17
C ARG A 746 -14.03 -18.34 -46.34
N LEU A 747 -12.84 -18.04 -45.82
CA LEU A 747 -12.56 -16.85 -45.04
C LEU A 747 -11.77 -15.86 -45.91
N LEU A 748 -12.31 -14.66 -46.08
CA LEU A 748 -11.69 -13.55 -46.76
C LEU A 748 -11.02 -12.63 -45.74
N ILE A 749 -9.81 -12.15 -46.05
CA ILE A 749 -9.10 -11.15 -45.27
C ILE A 749 -8.69 -10.02 -46.20
N GLY A 750 -9.07 -8.80 -45.85
CA GLY A 750 -8.95 -7.61 -46.69
C GLY A 750 -7.88 -6.62 -46.19
N SER A 751 -8.23 -5.33 -46.20
CA SER A 751 -7.39 -4.23 -45.73
C SER A 751 -7.04 -4.36 -44.24
N CYS A 752 -5.85 -3.87 -43.88
CA CYS A 752 -5.45 -3.64 -42.50
C CYS A 752 -5.55 -2.15 -42.17
N ASP A 753 -6.02 -1.84 -40.96
CA ASP A 753 -6.46 -0.51 -40.52
C ASP A 753 -6.25 -0.36 -39.00
N THR A 754 -6.55 0.83 -38.44
CA THR A 754 -6.49 1.08 -36.99
C THR A 754 -7.89 1.33 -36.45
N LEU A 755 -8.37 0.45 -35.56
CA LEU A 755 -9.68 0.56 -34.91
C LEU A 755 -9.50 0.62 -33.39
N ALA A 756 -9.93 1.71 -32.75
CA ALA A 756 -9.75 1.95 -31.31
C ALA A 756 -8.29 1.71 -30.84
N ASP A 757 -7.34 2.33 -31.55
CA ASP A 757 -5.88 2.21 -31.40
C ASP A 757 -5.28 0.80 -31.61
N ALA A 758 -6.09 -0.23 -31.88
CA ALA A 758 -5.62 -1.55 -32.26
C ALA A 758 -5.36 -1.65 -33.77
N SER A 759 -4.20 -2.21 -34.14
CA SER A 759 -3.90 -2.57 -35.54
C SER A 759 -4.61 -3.86 -35.94
N ILE A 760 -5.69 -3.73 -36.70
CA ILE A 760 -6.55 -4.84 -37.14
C ILE A 760 -6.44 -5.07 -38.65
N CYS A 761 -7.03 -6.15 -39.14
CA CYS A 761 -7.41 -6.31 -40.54
C CYS A 761 -8.84 -6.83 -40.64
N TYR A 762 -9.57 -6.37 -41.66
CA TYR A 762 -10.95 -6.77 -41.89
C TYR A 762 -11.02 -8.22 -42.39
N ALA A 763 -11.91 -9.01 -41.80
CA ALA A 763 -12.10 -10.42 -42.13
C ALA A 763 -13.59 -10.75 -42.30
N ARG A 764 -13.92 -11.73 -43.15
CA ARG A 764 -15.30 -12.10 -43.44
C ARG A 764 -15.42 -13.54 -43.94
N LEU A 765 -16.30 -14.33 -43.31
CA LEU A 765 -16.72 -15.61 -43.86
C LEU A 765 -17.64 -15.38 -45.07
N ASP A 766 -17.38 -16.11 -46.14
CA ASP A 766 -18.23 -16.09 -47.34
C ASP A 766 -19.62 -16.68 -47.02
N GLY A 767 -20.66 -16.08 -47.59
CA GLY A 767 -22.06 -16.36 -47.22
C GLY A 767 -22.52 -15.80 -45.86
N VAL A 768 -21.63 -15.24 -45.03
CA VAL A 768 -22.00 -14.60 -43.75
C VAL A 768 -22.13 -13.08 -43.93
N ASP A 769 -23.24 -12.51 -43.45
CA ASP A 769 -23.55 -11.07 -43.63
C ASP A 769 -23.01 -10.17 -42.50
N ALA A 770 -21.74 -10.39 -42.12
CA ALA A 770 -21.04 -9.61 -41.10
C ALA A 770 -19.56 -9.43 -41.46
N THR A 771 -18.97 -8.30 -41.10
CA THR A 771 -17.52 -8.05 -41.20
C THR A 771 -16.90 -8.03 -39.81
N PHE A 772 -15.75 -8.67 -39.66
CA PHE A 772 -15.03 -8.95 -38.42
C PHE A 772 -13.61 -8.35 -38.41
N THR A 773 -12.93 -8.37 -37.27
CA THR A 773 -11.49 -8.05 -37.15
C THR A 773 -10.63 -9.27 -36.81
N LEU A 774 -9.44 -9.31 -37.41
CA LEU A 774 -8.30 -10.13 -37.00
C LEU A 774 -7.12 -9.23 -36.59
N SER A 775 -6.25 -9.73 -35.71
CA SER A 775 -5.03 -9.01 -35.35
C SER A 775 -4.12 -8.88 -36.57
N ARG A 776 -3.53 -7.69 -36.77
CA ARG A 776 -2.59 -7.46 -37.88
C ARG A 776 -1.37 -8.37 -37.81
N ARG A 777 -0.98 -8.82 -36.61
CA ARG A 777 0.09 -9.80 -36.39
C ARG A 777 -0.25 -11.15 -37.01
N LEU A 778 -1.43 -11.70 -36.73
CA LEU A 778 -1.83 -13.01 -37.29
C LEU A 778 -1.94 -12.95 -38.83
N VAL A 779 -2.41 -11.82 -39.37
CA VAL A 779 -2.48 -11.59 -40.81
C VAL A 779 -1.09 -11.43 -41.45
N ALA A 780 -0.09 -10.95 -40.72
CA ALA A 780 1.31 -11.01 -41.13
C ALA A 780 1.83 -12.46 -41.10
N GLU A 781 1.62 -13.21 -40.01
CA GLU A 781 2.04 -14.63 -39.90
C GLU A 781 1.43 -15.50 -41.03
N PHE A 782 0.22 -15.21 -41.49
CA PHE A 782 -0.35 -15.80 -42.71
C PHE A 782 0.36 -15.31 -43.99
N ARG A 783 0.58 -13.99 -44.15
CA ARG A 783 1.22 -13.41 -45.34
C ARG A 783 2.63 -13.96 -45.54
N ASP A 784 3.43 -13.99 -44.48
CA ASP A 784 4.79 -14.49 -44.50
C ASP A 784 4.79 -15.97 -44.96
N PHE A 785 3.89 -16.81 -44.42
CA PHE A 785 3.71 -18.18 -44.92
C PHE A 785 3.23 -18.27 -46.38
N ALA A 786 2.53 -17.27 -46.92
CA ALA A 786 2.14 -17.24 -48.33
C ALA A 786 3.31 -16.79 -49.25
N GLU A 787 4.21 -15.95 -48.75
CA GLU A 787 5.29 -15.29 -49.49
C GLU A 787 6.66 -16.00 -49.36
N ASP A 788 6.89 -16.82 -48.31
CA ASP A 788 8.05 -17.70 -48.07
C ASP A 788 8.12 -18.86 -49.09
N ALA A 789 8.30 -18.53 -50.36
CA ALA A 789 8.26 -19.43 -51.51
C ALA A 789 9.34 -19.11 -52.57
N HIS A 790 10.41 -18.41 -52.18
CA HIS A 790 11.54 -18.01 -53.00
C HIS A 790 12.86 -18.44 -52.34
#